data_AF-A0A9P5E1X9-F1
#
_entry.id   AF-A0A9P5E1X9-F1
#
_cell.length_a   1.000
_cell.length_b   1.000
_cell.length_c   1.000
_cell.angle_alpha   90.00
_cell.angle_beta   90.00
_cell.angle_gamma   90.00
#
_symmetry.space_group_name_H-M   'P 1'
#
loop_
_entity.id
_entity.type
_entity.pdbx_description
1 polymer ?
#
loop_
_entity_poly.entity_id
_entity_poly.type
_entity_poly.pdbx_seq_one_letter_code
_entity_poly.pdbx_strand_id
1 'polypeptide(L)'
;MGSIETRSRPRFRQLPLRIGNPKHSAWGLWGANDELGTLNLLTPAIVKDAAKEIVTGTQIVLNLSVDAFSQPMNPVRKPCSHRIIAKGHANDDELDMNTQGSSHWDGLRHYPYQDSLLYYNGVTQDEISGSNFNTKIGIQNLSKRGIVGRGVLLDWATYADNMRINTKSPFDYFEIPLSQLKAVAEQQGTTFRSGDILFIRTGWLKAYRSLSREEQAALPHRKARTSCGVEASEEMMQWHWENQFAAVASDTVAYEAWPSRRPAGVALHEVFLSGWGMPIGESFDLETLAEKCREIGRTIPLAASQNRPSYHITPGSKWMNDPQRPFFLGDEWHLYYLYNSNWEASNPGSGGTEWYHITSTDMDSWTRRGVAIEKYKPNPPSGKILGDIETGSAVVDTDNTAGFGTNTVVAILTQMADGIQQQSLFYSTDNGYSFTPYEGNPVMPNPNPSTKPAFRDPKIFWDISAGHWAMSLAEGDKIGFYTSKDLKEWSYTSGFRPADANIDLGTLECPDLYQLDLDGDTTKRTWVLAVGGTGYRYDKPTGTAYWTGNWDTKGFTATDITPKWMDGGPDFYATVTWDNPDDKYGSRYAIAWMNSWDYAATLPYYGDFAGQTSLIREVKLKTVDGSPTLVSSPRGCSESTESHKAVSESTITTDPATASLPSNLAEGAYVIRTTISKRDGDDGSEVRFRIKTDGSFSTTIGYNFVNSEAFLVRDTDGSATDSLAEGPKKAYDAIQTAGNPLGTNTVTLEIYVDWNSVEMFVDGGVAVLSGLIYPNEAARGIQVVSDKGSLTLVSFSQAGCEE
;
A
#
# COMPACT_ATOMS: atom_id res chain seq x y z
N MET A 1 -13.16 23.29 -36.43
CA MET A 1 -11.82 22.66 -36.34
C MET A 1 -10.79 23.67 -36.79
N GLY A 2 -10.03 24.20 -35.84
CA GLY A 2 -8.74 24.85 -36.04
C GLY A 2 -7.84 24.25 -34.96
N SER A 3 -6.71 23.66 -35.36
CA SER A 3 -5.76 23.01 -34.47
C SER A 3 -5.22 24.03 -33.47
N ILE A 4 -5.54 23.87 -32.19
CA ILE A 4 -4.87 24.60 -31.12
C ILE A 4 -3.48 23.98 -31.00
N GLU A 5 -2.49 24.64 -31.61
CA GLU A 5 -1.09 24.42 -31.26
C GLU A 5 -0.96 24.56 -29.74
N THR A 6 -0.50 23.50 -29.09
CA THR A 6 -0.25 23.43 -27.65
C THR A 6 0.85 24.42 -27.28
N ARG A 7 0.50 25.68 -27.00
CA ARG A 7 1.40 26.60 -26.29
C ARG A 7 1.64 26.02 -24.90
N SER A 8 2.88 25.69 -24.59
CA SER A 8 3.29 25.27 -23.25
C SER A 8 2.90 26.36 -22.24
N ARG A 9 2.17 26.00 -21.17
CA ARG A 9 1.81 26.93 -20.10
C ARG A 9 3.08 27.59 -19.53
N PRO A 10 3.11 28.92 -19.36
CA PRO A 10 4.29 29.61 -18.84
C PRO A 10 4.56 29.19 -17.39
N ARG A 11 5.84 29.19 -16.97
CA ARG A 11 6.24 29.02 -15.56
C ARG A 11 5.79 30.23 -14.74
N PHE A 12 5.58 30.05 -13.44
CA PHE A 12 5.12 31.12 -12.54
C PHE A 12 6.03 32.36 -12.58
N ARG A 13 7.35 32.15 -12.62
CA ARG A 13 8.37 33.22 -12.73
C ARG A 13 8.27 34.07 -14.01
N GLN A 14 7.49 33.63 -15.01
CA GLN A 14 7.26 34.35 -16.26
C GLN A 14 5.99 35.22 -16.19
N LEU A 15 5.30 35.25 -15.05
CA LEU A 15 4.15 36.11 -14.83
C LEU A 15 4.60 37.45 -14.21
N PRO A 16 4.07 38.59 -14.68
CA PRO A 16 3.01 38.71 -15.67
C PRO A 16 3.47 38.52 -17.12
N LEU A 17 2.57 38.02 -17.98
CA LEU A 17 2.89 37.73 -19.39
C LEU A 17 3.16 38.96 -20.26
N ARG A 18 2.74 40.14 -19.81
CA ARG A 18 2.96 41.41 -20.52
C ARG A 18 3.42 42.47 -19.53
N ILE A 19 4.38 43.28 -19.96
CA ILE A 19 4.87 44.42 -19.20
C ILE A 19 3.70 45.38 -18.94
N GLY A 20 3.54 45.80 -17.69
CA GLY A 20 2.46 46.70 -17.25
C GLY A 20 1.19 45.99 -16.75
N ASN A 21 1.06 44.68 -16.91
CA ASN A 21 -0.02 43.93 -16.27
C ASN A 21 0.24 43.73 -14.77
N PRO A 22 -0.81 43.53 -13.94
CA PRO A 22 -0.66 43.31 -12.50
C PRO A 22 0.24 42.11 -12.14
N LYS A 23 0.86 42.17 -10.96
CA LYS A 23 1.80 41.14 -10.47
C LYS A 23 1.17 39.74 -10.54
N HIS A 24 1.94 38.79 -11.06
CA HIS A 24 1.56 37.38 -11.24
C HIS A 24 0.33 37.11 -12.14
N SER A 25 -0.16 38.09 -12.90
CA SER A 25 -1.31 37.88 -13.79
C SER A 25 -0.97 37.05 -15.03
N ALA A 26 -1.88 36.17 -15.43
CA ALA A 26 -1.78 35.35 -16.65
C ALA A 26 -2.64 35.90 -17.80
N TRP A 27 -2.88 37.21 -17.82
CA TRP A 27 -3.80 37.84 -18.77
C TRP A 27 -3.40 37.61 -20.22
N GLY A 28 -4.39 37.22 -21.02
CA GLY A 28 -4.21 36.87 -22.43
C GLY A 28 -3.68 35.46 -22.69
N LEU A 29 -3.44 34.63 -21.66
CA LEU A 29 -2.99 33.24 -21.85
C LEU A 29 -3.97 32.43 -22.70
N TRP A 30 -5.26 32.53 -22.40
CA TRP A 30 -6.35 31.82 -23.11
C TRP A 30 -7.01 32.66 -24.20
N GLY A 31 -6.45 33.83 -24.50
CA GLY A 31 -7.01 34.83 -25.41
C GLY A 31 -7.57 36.05 -24.68
N ALA A 32 -7.67 37.18 -25.38
CA ALA A 32 -8.08 38.46 -24.81
C ALA A 32 -9.58 38.53 -24.43
N ASN A 33 -10.39 37.64 -25.00
CA ASN A 33 -11.84 37.56 -24.75
C ASN A 33 -12.20 36.33 -23.90
N ASP A 34 -11.22 35.66 -23.29
CA ASP A 34 -11.49 34.52 -22.43
C ASP A 34 -12.23 34.96 -21.16
N GLU A 35 -13.22 34.15 -20.76
CA GLU A 35 -14.08 34.38 -19.59
C GLU A 35 -14.10 33.16 -18.65
N LEU A 36 -13.21 32.19 -18.85
CA LEU A 36 -13.17 30.92 -18.10
C LEU A 36 -11.90 30.72 -17.27
N GLY A 37 -10.79 31.34 -17.67
CA GLY A 37 -9.52 31.25 -16.98
C GLY A 37 -8.98 29.83 -16.90
N THR A 38 -8.55 29.40 -15.72
CA THR A 38 -7.95 28.08 -15.50
C THR A 38 -8.92 26.93 -15.74
N LEU A 39 -10.24 27.16 -15.80
CA LEU A 39 -11.19 26.12 -16.23
C LEU A 39 -10.97 25.67 -17.68
N ASN A 40 -10.20 26.42 -18.48
CA ASN A 40 -9.75 25.95 -19.79
C ASN A 40 -8.87 24.69 -19.74
N LEU A 41 -8.27 24.40 -18.57
CA LEU A 41 -7.54 23.15 -18.33
C LEU A 41 -8.46 21.93 -18.33
N LEU A 42 -9.76 22.09 -18.04
CA LEU A 42 -10.76 21.02 -18.07
C LEU A 42 -11.17 20.73 -19.53
N THR A 43 -10.23 20.21 -20.30
CA THR A 43 -10.46 19.77 -21.68
C THR A 43 -11.34 18.53 -21.71
N PRO A 44 -12.05 18.22 -22.82
CA PRO A 44 -12.82 17.00 -22.93
C PRO A 44 -12.02 15.72 -22.62
N ALA A 45 -10.72 15.70 -22.93
CA ALA A 45 -9.84 14.59 -22.62
C ALA A 45 -9.59 14.45 -21.11
N ILE A 46 -9.29 15.55 -20.42
CA ILE A 46 -9.08 15.56 -18.96
C ILE A 46 -10.38 15.21 -18.23
N VAL A 47 -11.53 15.72 -18.68
CA VAL A 47 -12.85 15.38 -18.10
C VAL A 47 -13.14 13.89 -18.28
N LYS A 48 -12.90 13.33 -19.47
CA LYS A 48 -13.08 11.90 -19.74
C LYS A 48 -12.14 11.04 -18.89
N ASP A 49 -10.90 11.47 -18.70
CA ASP A 49 -9.93 10.76 -17.86
C ASP A 49 -10.33 10.78 -16.39
N ALA A 50 -10.78 11.94 -15.89
CA ALA A 50 -11.29 12.08 -14.52
C ALA A 50 -12.46 11.13 -14.22
N ALA A 51 -13.30 10.81 -15.21
CA ALA A 51 -14.40 9.86 -15.03
C ALA A 51 -13.91 8.44 -14.66
N LYS A 52 -12.68 8.07 -14.99
CA LYS A 52 -12.07 6.77 -14.61
C LYS A 52 -11.78 6.67 -13.11
N GLU A 53 -11.75 7.79 -12.40
CA GLU A 53 -11.54 7.81 -10.94
C GLU A 53 -12.77 7.33 -10.16
N ILE A 54 -13.92 7.20 -10.82
CA ILE A 54 -15.17 6.70 -10.25
C ILE A 54 -15.08 5.18 -10.13
N VAL A 55 -14.85 4.68 -8.91
CA VAL A 55 -14.73 3.24 -8.62
C VAL A 55 -15.95 2.71 -7.87
N THR A 56 -16.42 3.42 -6.84
CA THR A 56 -17.45 2.91 -5.93
C THR A 56 -18.88 3.31 -6.32
N GLY A 57 -19.03 4.29 -7.21
CA GLY A 57 -20.32 4.92 -7.51
C GLY A 57 -20.94 5.74 -6.35
N THR A 58 -20.23 5.89 -5.23
CA THR A 58 -20.69 6.67 -4.08
C THR A 58 -20.80 8.14 -4.43
N GLN A 59 -21.94 8.74 -4.10
CA GLN A 59 -22.18 10.17 -4.29
C GLN A 59 -22.00 10.91 -2.96
N ILE A 60 -21.19 11.96 -2.96
CA ILE A 60 -20.95 12.81 -1.80
C ILE A 60 -21.33 14.24 -2.18
N VAL A 61 -22.24 14.82 -1.40
CA VAL A 61 -22.69 16.19 -1.57
C VAL A 61 -21.69 17.11 -0.86
N LEU A 62 -21.11 18.07 -1.60
CA LEU A 62 -20.10 18.98 -1.06
C LEU A 62 -20.67 20.38 -0.73
N ASN A 63 -21.95 20.63 -1.03
CA ASN A 63 -22.59 21.90 -0.71
C ASN A 63 -23.35 21.81 0.62
N LEU A 64 -23.25 22.89 1.38
CA LEU A 64 -24.10 23.17 2.52
C LEU A 64 -25.51 23.55 2.07
N SER A 65 -26.47 23.50 2.99
CA SER A 65 -27.80 24.06 2.76
C SER A 65 -27.72 25.59 2.63
N VAL A 66 -28.63 26.21 1.89
CA VAL A 66 -28.65 27.68 1.67
C VAL A 66 -28.88 28.48 2.96
N ASP A 67 -29.38 27.83 4.00
CA ASP A 67 -29.63 28.35 5.35
C ASP A 67 -28.61 27.82 6.40
N ALA A 68 -27.50 27.21 5.96
CA ALA A 68 -26.51 26.60 6.85
C ALA A 68 -25.90 27.60 7.85
N PHE A 69 -25.84 28.87 7.48
CA PHE A 69 -25.49 29.96 8.39
C PHE A 69 -26.72 30.83 8.66
N SER A 70 -27.14 30.89 9.93
CA SER A 70 -28.25 31.76 10.37
C SER A 70 -27.99 33.24 10.06
N GLN A 71 -26.71 33.63 10.04
CA GLN A 71 -26.21 34.90 9.56
C GLN A 71 -24.90 34.63 8.80
N PRO A 72 -24.74 35.11 7.55
CA PRO A 72 -23.47 35.00 6.85
C PRO A 72 -22.30 35.57 7.67
N MET A 73 -21.13 34.95 7.56
CA MET A 73 -19.93 35.34 8.31
C MET A 73 -19.49 36.80 8.06
N ASN A 74 -19.95 37.39 6.95
CA ASN A 74 -20.01 38.84 6.79
C ASN A 74 -21.39 39.35 7.23
N PRO A 75 -21.51 39.97 8.43
CA PRO A 75 -22.81 40.37 8.97
C PRO A 75 -23.50 41.49 8.18
N VAL A 76 -22.80 42.13 7.23
CA VAL A 76 -23.42 43.10 6.30
C VAL A 76 -24.28 42.40 5.23
N ARG A 77 -24.07 41.10 5.01
CA ARG A 77 -24.86 40.32 4.03
C ARG A 77 -26.18 39.89 4.64
N LYS A 78 -27.22 39.92 3.82
CA LYS A 78 -28.56 39.46 4.20
C LYS A 78 -28.57 37.92 4.33
N PRO A 79 -29.15 37.36 5.42
CA PRO A 79 -29.42 35.92 5.52
C PRO A 79 -30.39 35.43 4.43
N CYS A 80 -30.39 34.12 4.18
CA CYS A 80 -31.36 33.50 3.29
C CYS A 80 -32.78 33.58 3.88
N SER A 81 -33.73 34.11 3.11
CA SER A 81 -35.15 34.03 3.39
C SER A 81 -35.78 33.02 2.45
N HIS A 82 -36.46 32.02 3.01
CA HIS A 82 -37.16 30.98 2.27
C HIS A 82 -38.65 31.05 2.60
N ARG A 83 -39.49 31.26 1.59
CA ARG A 83 -40.94 31.34 1.72
C ARG A 83 -41.60 30.33 0.80
N ILE A 84 -42.45 29.48 1.37
CA ILE A 84 -43.26 28.52 0.61
C ILE A 84 -44.62 29.17 0.31
N ILE A 85 -44.99 29.28 -0.96
CA ILE A 85 -46.27 29.81 -1.43
C ILE A 85 -47.16 28.64 -1.86
N ALA A 86 -48.20 28.36 -1.07
CA ALA A 86 -49.19 27.35 -1.42
C ALA A 86 -50.08 27.83 -2.58
N LYS A 87 -50.18 27.01 -3.63
CA LYS A 87 -51.03 27.17 -4.82
C LYS A 87 -52.01 26.01 -4.93
N GLY A 88 -52.90 25.87 -3.94
CA GLY A 88 -53.85 24.75 -3.88
C GLY A 88 -53.15 23.43 -3.51
N HIS A 89 -53.04 22.50 -4.46
CA HIS A 89 -52.34 21.21 -4.30
C HIS A 89 -50.86 21.24 -4.73
N ALA A 90 -50.32 22.42 -5.02
CA ALA A 90 -48.91 22.66 -5.35
C ALA A 90 -48.32 23.73 -4.43
N ASN A 91 -46.99 23.79 -4.33
CA ASN A 91 -46.27 24.84 -3.61
C ASN A 91 -45.15 25.40 -4.50
N ASP A 92 -44.88 26.69 -4.39
CA ASP A 92 -43.69 27.35 -4.95
C ASP A 92 -42.74 27.72 -3.82
N ASP A 93 -41.43 27.66 -4.06
CA ASP A 93 -40.38 28.16 -3.17
C ASP A 93 -39.85 29.51 -3.67
N GLU A 94 -39.97 30.55 -2.86
CA GLU A 94 -39.30 31.84 -3.07
C GLU A 94 -38.09 31.96 -2.13
N LEU A 95 -36.91 32.13 -2.72
CA LEU A 95 -35.65 32.34 -2.03
C LEU A 95 -35.14 33.76 -2.31
N ASP A 96 -34.85 34.51 -1.24
CA ASP A 96 -34.09 35.75 -1.29
C ASP A 96 -32.83 35.55 -0.46
N MET A 97 -31.68 35.44 -1.13
CA MET A 97 -30.42 35.03 -0.51
C MET A 97 -29.23 35.83 -1.02
N ASN A 98 -28.25 36.02 -0.13
CA ASN A 98 -26.90 36.35 -0.57
C ASN A 98 -26.17 35.05 -0.94
N THR A 99 -25.55 35.01 -2.12
CA THR A 99 -24.88 33.80 -2.63
C THR A 99 -23.67 33.37 -1.80
N GLN A 100 -23.12 34.25 -0.96
CA GLN A 100 -22.03 33.93 -0.04
C GLN A 100 -22.51 33.66 1.39
N GLY A 101 -23.76 33.19 1.53
CA GLY A 101 -24.35 32.73 2.79
C GLY A 101 -24.28 31.22 3.00
N SER A 102 -23.68 30.48 2.07
CA SER A 102 -23.49 29.02 2.10
C SER A 102 -22.29 28.64 1.21
N SER A 103 -22.13 27.36 0.86
CA SER A 103 -21.10 26.92 -0.09
C SER A 103 -21.25 27.65 -1.41
N HIS A 104 -20.17 28.26 -1.90
CA HIS A 104 -20.22 29.05 -3.11
C HIS A 104 -18.89 29.07 -3.86
N TRP A 105 -18.99 29.35 -5.16
CA TRP A 105 -17.85 29.69 -6.00
C TRP A 105 -17.76 31.20 -6.16
N ASP A 106 -16.62 31.76 -5.82
CA ASP A 106 -16.28 33.12 -6.21
C ASP A 106 -15.96 33.18 -7.70
N GLY A 107 -16.74 34.00 -8.40
CA GLY A 107 -16.56 34.27 -9.82
C GLY A 107 -15.56 35.38 -10.07
N LEU A 108 -15.20 35.57 -11.34
CA LEU A 108 -14.15 36.50 -11.77
C LEU A 108 -14.50 37.99 -11.55
N ARG A 109 -15.75 38.29 -11.16
CA ARG A 109 -16.24 39.62 -10.74
C ARG A 109 -16.11 39.87 -9.24
N HIS A 110 -15.69 38.89 -8.45
CA HIS A 110 -15.78 38.97 -6.99
C HIS A 110 -14.75 39.93 -6.39
N TYR A 111 -13.47 39.78 -6.75
CA TYR A 111 -12.37 40.51 -6.11
C TYR A 111 -11.33 40.99 -7.15
N PRO A 112 -11.21 42.31 -7.40
CA PRO A 112 -10.22 42.85 -8.32
C PRO A 112 -8.83 42.91 -7.68
N TYR A 113 -7.79 43.09 -8.49
CA TYR A 113 -6.51 43.59 -7.99
C TYR A 113 -6.72 44.95 -7.33
N GLN A 114 -6.36 45.11 -6.07
CA GLN A 114 -6.76 46.28 -5.30
C GLN A 114 -6.03 47.56 -5.71
N ASP A 115 -4.78 47.45 -6.17
CA ASP A 115 -3.99 48.61 -6.58
C ASP A 115 -4.46 49.21 -7.92
N SER A 116 -4.98 48.36 -8.82
CA SER A 116 -5.40 48.77 -10.17
C SER A 116 -6.92 48.85 -10.34
N LEU A 117 -7.68 48.20 -9.44
CA LEU A 117 -9.13 48.00 -9.53
C LEU A 117 -9.57 47.29 -10.82
N LEU A 118 -8.67 46.49 -11.40
CA LEU A 118 -8.91 45.69 -12.59
C LEU A 118 -9.20 44.22 -12.24
N TYR A 119 -10.17 43.67 -12.95
CA TYR A 119 -10.60 42.27 -12.89
C TYR A 119 -9.90 41.43 -13.97
N TYR A 120 -10.28 40.15 -14.08
CA TYR A 120 -9.72 39.21 -15.04
C TYR A 120 -9.64 39.78 -16.47
N ASN A 121 -8.47 39.65 -17.10
CA ASN A 121 -8.14 40.21 -18.43
C ASN A 121 -8.31 41.74 -18.53
N GLY A 122 -8.14 42.47 -17.43
CA GLY A 122 -8.13 43.95 -17.43
C GLY A 122 -9.52 44.59 -17.45
N VAL A 123 -10.57 43.81 -17.16
CA VAL A 123 -11.95 44.31 -17.13
C VAL A 123 -12.11 45.31 -15.98
N THR A 124 -12.81 46.41 -16.26
CA THR A 124 -13.07 47.48 -15.28
C THR A 124 -14.41 47.28 -14.57
N GLN A 125 -14.58 47.96 -13.42
CA GLN A 125 -15.85 47.98 -12.69
C GLN A 125 -17.01 48.51 -13.55
N ASP A 126 -16.78 49.54 -14.36
CA ASP A 126 -17.81 50.15 -15.21
C ASP A 126 -18.29 49.21 -16.32
N GLU A 127 -17.42 48.34 -16.83
CA GLU A 127 -17.80 47.32 -17.81
C GLU A 127 -18.64 46.19 -17.19
N ILE A 128 -18.52 45.96 -15.88
CA ILE A 128 -19.31 44.97 -15.15
C ILE A 128 -20.65 45.58 -14.71
N SER A 129 -20.62 46.79 -14.14
CA SER A 129 -21.73 47.45 -13.46
C SER A 129 -22.35 48.61 -14.26
N GLY A 130 -22.06 48.71 -15.55
CA GLY A 130 -22.67 49.69 -16.44
C GLY A 130 -24.20 49.60 -16.45
N SER A 131 -24.85 50.64 -16.98
CA SER A 131 -26.31 50.78 -16.96
C SER A 131 -27.08 49.69 -17.71
N ASN A 132 -26.41 48.94 -18.59
CA ASN A 132 -26.99 47.82 -19.32
C ASN A 132 -26.56 46.49 -18.72
N PHE A 133 -27.52 45.56 -18.60
CA PHE A 133 -27.24 44.18 -18.23
C PHE A 133 -26.19 43.57 -19.16
N ASN A 134 -25.17 42.93 -18.58
CA ASN A 134 -24.12 42.25 -19.33
C ASN A 134 -23.62 41.01 -18.56
N THR A 135 -23.07 40.06 -19.30
CA THR A 135 -22.54 38.79 -18.80
C THR A 135 -21.02 38.77 -18.71
N LYS A 136 -20.33 39.87 -18.97
CA LYS A 136 -18.86 39.93 -19.06
C LYS A 136 -18.18 39.35 -17.82
N ILE A 137 -17.40 38.28 -17.95
CA ILE A 137 -16.72 37.53 -16.88
C ILE A 137 -17.63 37.10 -15.69
N GLY A 138 -18.94 36.99 -15.91
CA GLY A 138 -19.88 36.60 -14.85
C GLY A 138 -19.99 35.09 -14.66
N ILE A 139 -20.47 34.65 -13.48
CA ILE A 139 -20.55 33.24 -13.07
C ILE A 139 -21.36 32.36 -14.03
N GLN A 140 -22.35 32.93 -14.72
CA GLN A 140 -23.15 32.24 -15.73
C GLN A 140 -22.34 31.76 -16.95
N ASN A 141 -21.13 32.30 -17.15
CA ASN A 141 -20.23 31.78 -18.19
C ASN A 141 -19.57 30.47 -17.76
N LEU A 142 -19.25 30.34 -16.46
CA LEU A 142 -18.71 29.11 -15.89
C LEU A 142 -19.79 28.01 -15.89
N SER A 143 -21.04 28.34 -15.57
CA SER A 143 -22.14 27.37 -15.53
C SER A 143 -22.49 26.74 -16.88
N LYS A 144 -22.23 27.42 -18.00
CA LYS A 144 -22.42 26.86 -19.36
C LYS A 144 -21.51 25.66 -19.64
N ARG A 145 -20.35 25.60 -18.99
CA ARG A 145 -19.37 24.51 -19.14
C ARG A 145 -19.39 23.54 -17.97
N GLY A 146 -19.74 24.04 -16.78
CA GLY A 146 -19.62 23.32 -15.52
C GLY A 146 -18.17 23.20 -15.05
N ILE A 147 -18.00 22.87 -13.77
CA ILE A 147 -16.70 22.50 -13.19
C ILE A 147 -16.75 20.99 -13.01
N VAL A 148 -16.24 20.27 -14.01
CA VAL A 148 -16.20 18.80 -14.03
C VAL A 148 -14.75 18.38 -14.23
N GLY A 149 -14.20 17.62 -13.31
CA GLY A 149 -12.80 17.21 -13.31
C GLY A 149 -12.49 16.30 -12.13
N ARG A 150 -11.22 15.94 -11.98
CA ARG A 150 -10.77 15.13 -10.85
C ARG A 150 -10.66 16.00 -9.60
N GLY A 151 -11.40 15.65 -8.55
CA GLY A 151 -11.28 16.27 -7.23
C GLY A 151 -10.16 15.63 -6.41
N VAL A 152 -9.32 16.44 -5.78
CA VAL A 152 -8.24 16.00 -4.92
C VAL A 152 -8.38 16.63 -3.54
N LEU A 153 -8.52 15.84 -2.49
CA LEU A 153 -8.65 16.32 -1.11
C LEU A 153 -7.30 16.26 -0.39
N LEU A 154 -6.88 17.36 0.23
CA LEU A 154 -5.86 17.39 1.26
C LEU A 154 -6.53 17.58 2.62
N ASP A 155 -6.48 16.55 3.47
CA ASP A 155 -7.09 16.54 4.81
C ASP A 155 -6.11 17.07 5.87
N TRP A 156 -5.85 18.37 5.81
CA TRP A 156 -4.93 19.03 6.73
C TRP A 156 -5.40 18.97 8.18
N ALA A 157 -6.71 19.05 8.44
CA ALA A 157 -7.24 18.98 9.80
C ALA A 157 -6.87 17.66 10.49
N THR A 158 -7.04 16.53 9.81
CA THR A 158 -6.65 15.23 10.35
C THR A 158 -5.13 15.10 10.47
N TYR A 159 -4.37 15.65 9.53
CA TYR A 159 -2.91 15.74 9.64
C TYR A 159 -2.47 16.52 10.88
N ALA A 160 -3.06 17.69 11.12
CA ALA A 160 -2.75 18.55 12.27
C ALA A 160 -3.10 17.88 13.60
N ASP A 161 -4.25 17.21 13.68
CA ASP A 161 -4.66 16.40 14.84
C ASP A 161 -3.63 15.28 15.12
N ASN A 162 -3.23 14.54 14.08
CA ASN A 162 -2.27 13.41 14.19
C ASN A 162 -0.86 13.88 14.60
N MET A 163 -0.40 14.99 14.03
CA MET A 163 0.91 15.58 14.30
C MET A 163 0.94 16.40 15.58
N ARG A 164 -0.20 16.50 16.30
CA ARG A 164 -0.36 17.32 17.50
C ARG A 164 0.09 18.77 17.28
N ILE A 165 -0.20 19.32 16.10
CA ILE A 165 0.13 20.70 15.77
C ILE A 165 -0.74 21.58 16.67
N ASN A 166 -0.10 22.38 17.52
CA ASN A 166 -0.82 23.30 18.39
C ASN A 166 -1.36 24.47 17.56
N THR A 167 -2.60 24.35 17.11
CA THR A 167 -3.29 25.38 16.32
C THR A 167 -4.16 26.23 17.24
N LYS A 168 -4.35 27.50 16.86
CA LYS A 168 -5.41 28.32 17.45
C LYS A 168 -6.78 27.78 17.02
N SER A 169 -7.86 28.39 17.54
CA SER A 169 -9.20 28.12 17.02
C SER A 169 -9.24 28.35 15.50
N PRO A 170 -9.92 27.49 14.70
CA PRO A 170 -10.13 27.74 13.27
C PRO A 170 -10.81 29.08 12.94
N PHE A 171 -11.47 29.70 13.93
CA PHE A 171 -12.05 31.05 13.80
C PHE A 171 -11.05 32.19 14.03
N ASP A 172 -9.85 31.88 14.53
CA ASP A 172 -8.76 32.82 14.70
C ASP A 172 -7.85 32.87 13.48
N TYR A 173 -7.02 33.91 13.40
CA TYR A 173 -5.98 33.99 12.38
C TYR A 173 -4.86 32.99 12.65
N PHE A 174 -4.69 32.03 11.73
CA PHE A 174 -3.44 31.31 11.51
C PHE A 174 -3.35 30.86 10.05
N GLU A 175 -2.13 30.69 9.57
CA GLU A 175 -1.81 30.27 8.22
C GLU A 175 -1.47 28.78 8.21
N ILE A 176 -2.03 28.04 7.25
CA ILE A 176 -1.63 26.67 6.94
C ILE A 176 -0.45 26.76 5.96
N PRO A 177 0.78 26.38 6.36
CA PRO A 177 1.95 26.56 5.52
C PRO A 177 1.97 25.62 4.32
N LEU A 178 2.59 26.03 3.21
CA LEU A 178 2.75 25.18 2.04
C LEU A 178 3.47 23.87 2.37
N SER A 179 4.46 23.92 3.27
CA SER A 179 5.20 22.72 3.71
C SER A 179 4.27 21.66 4.31
N GLN A 180 3.25 22.08 5.05
CA GLN A 180 2.28 21.15 5.64
C GLN A 180 1.31 20.61 4.60
N LEU A 181 0.86 21.41 3.63
CA LEU A 181 0.04 20.89 2.53
C LEU A 181 0.79 19.87 1.67
N LYS A 182 2.09 20.08 1.43
CA LYS A 182 2.95 19.10 0.75
C LYS A 182 3.10 17.82 1.56
N ALA A 183 3.34 17.93 2.87
CA ALA A 183 3.42 16.77 3.76
C ALA A 183 2.10 15.98 3.83
N VAL A 184 0.95 16.67 3.80
CA VAL A 184 -0.37 16.03 3.69
C VAL A 184 -0.50 15.25 2.39
N ALA A 185 -0.11 15.85 1.25
CA ALA A 185 -0.18 15.18 -0.04
C ALA A 185 0.71 13.93 -0.09
N GLU A 186 1.93 14.03 0.43
CA GLU A 186 2.89 12.92 0.55
C GLU A 186 2.34 11.80 1.43
N GLN A 187 1.87 12.11 2.64
CA GLN A 187 1.27 11.13 3.55
C GLN A 187 0.04 10.44 2.94
N GLN A 188 -0.76 11.16 2.16
CA GLN A 188 -1.93 10.60 1.49
C GLN A 188 -1.59 9.83 0.21
N GLY A 189 -0.33 9.78 -0.23
CA GLY A 189 0.06 9.23 -1.53
C GLY A 189 -0.60 9.97 -2.71
N THR A 190 -0.89 11.25 -2.53
CA THR A 190 -1.67 12.06 -3.48
C THR A 190 -0.75 12.72 -4.49
N THR A 191 -0.90 12.35 -5.76
CA THR A 191 -0.24 12.99 -6.90
C THR A 191 -1.20 13.97 -7.60
N PHE A 192 -0.65 15.08 -8.10
CA PHE A 192 -1.40 16.11 -8.81
C PHE A 192 -1.27 15.96 -10.33
N ARG A 193 -2.35 16.29 -11.04
CA ARG A 193 -2.46 16.24 -12.50
C ARG A 193 -3.03 17.57 -13.00
N SER A 194 -2.69 17.92 -14.25
CA SER A 194 -3.24 19.11 -14.88
C SER A 194 -4.76 19.08 -14.89
N GLY A 195 -5.39 20.15 -14.41
CA GLY A 195 -6.84 20.30 -14.37
C GLY A 195 -7.49 19.74 -13.11
N ASP A 196 -6.72 19.30 -12.11
CA ASP A 196 -7.27 18.92 -10.81
C ASP A 196 -8.03 20.08 -10.14
N ILE A 197 -9.04 19.71 -9.36
CA ILE A 197 -9.77 20.62 -8.47
C ILE A 197 -9.30 20.30 -7.05
N LEU A 198 -8.55 21.23 -6.45
CA LEU A 198 -7.94 21.03 -5.13
C LEU A 198 -8.93 21.41 -4.02
N PHE A 199 -9.18 20.48 -3.10
CA PHE A 199 -9.95 20.69 -1.88
C PHE A 199 -9.03 20.64 -0.67
N ILE A 200 -9.13 21.62 0.22
CA ILE A 200 -8.36 21.65 1.48
C ILE A 200 -9.35 21.63 2.65
N ARG A 201 -9.31 20.55 3.43
CA ARG A 201 -10.05 20.46 4.68
C ARG A 201 -9.20 21.00 5.83
N THR A 202 -9.63 22.15 6.37
CA THR A 202 -8.94 22.88 7.43
C THR A 202 -9.47 22.55 8.83
N GLY A 203 -10.68 21.97 8.92
CA GLY A 203 -11.35 21.66 10.18
C GLY A 203 -12.23 22.81 10.68
N TRP A 204 -12.40 23.86 9.87
CA TRP A 204 -13.24 25.01 10.18
C TRP A 204 -14.70 24.60 10.31
N LEU A 205 -15.22 23.77 9.40
CA LEU A 205 -16.62 23.35 9.44
C LEU A 205 -16.87 22.36 10.61
N LYS A 206 -15.92 21.47 10.90
CA LYS A 206 -15.91 20.63 12.12
C LYS A 206 -16.06 21.49 13.37
N ALA A 207 -15.26 22.55 13.50
CA ALA A 207 -15.34 23.46 14.63
C ALA A 207 -16.68 24.22 14.66
N TYR A 208 -17.18 24.70 13.52
CA TYR A 208 -18.47 25.42 13.45
C TYR A 208 -19.65 24.56 13.91
N ARG A 209 -19.70 23.31 13.46
CA ARG A 209 -20.73 22.33 13.86
C ARG A 209 -20.69 21.97 15.34
N SER A 210 -19.55 22.17 16.00
CA SER A 210 -19.39 21.91 17.44
C SER A 210 -19.92 23.04 18.34
N LEU A 211 -20.16 24.23 17.80
CA LEU A 211 -20.71 25.37 18.52
C LEU A 211 -22.21 25.20 18.81
N SER A 212 -22.66 25.77 19.93
CA SER A 212 -24.10 25.97 20.20
C SER A 212 -24.72 26.94 19.20
N ARG A 213 -26.06 26.95 19.09
CA ARG A 213 -26.77 27.87 18.19
C ARG A 213 -26.52 29.33 18.55
N GLU A 214 -26.42 29.63 19.84
CA GLU A 214 -26.12 30.95 20.36
C GLU A 214 -24.70 31.40 19.96
N GLU A 215 -23.72 30.51 20.08
CA GLU A 215 -22.34 30.77 19.66
C GLU A 215 -22.23 30.94 18.14
N GLN A 216 -22.92 30.09 17.36
CA GLN A 216 -22.99 30.23 15.90
C GLN A 216 -23.59 31.57 15.48
N ALA A 217 -24.66 32.03 16.14
CA ALA A 217 -25.29 33.32 15.88
C ALA A 217 -24.39 34.50 16.30
N ALA A 218 -23.60 34.35 17.36
CA ALA A 218 -22.66 35.37 17.81
C ALA A 218 -21.39 35.44 16.93
N LEU A 219 -21.02 34.35 16.27
CA LEU A 219 -19.76 34.20 15.56
C LEU A 219 -19.50 35.26 14.46
N PRO A 220 -20.49 35.69 13.64
CA PRO A 220 -20.31 36.78 12.67
C PRO A 220 -20.14 38.17 13.30
N HIS A 221 -20.58 38.35 14.55
CA HIS A 221 -20.58 39.63 15.26
C HIS A 221 -19.33 39.84 16.14
N ARG A 222 -18.34 38.95 16.04
CA ARG A 222 -17.06 39.09 16.74
C ARG A 222 -16.32 40.38 16.35
N LYS A 223 -15.57 40.94 17.31
CA LYS A 223 -14.83 42.21 17.13
C LYS A 223 -13.84 42.17 15.97
N ALA A 224 -13.17 41.02 15.77
CA ALA A 224 -12.23 40.81 14.67
C ALA A 224 -12.73 39.67 13.77
N ARG A 225 -13.00 39.99 12.50
CA ARG A 225 -13.37 38.99 11.50
C ARG A 225 -12.10 38.31 11.00
N THR A 226 -11.68 37.24 11.70
CA THR A 226 -10.53 36.40 11.35
C THR A 226 -10.95 35.01 10.90
N SER A 227 -10.09 34.29 10.20
CA SER A 227 -10.28 32.87 9.90
C SER A 227 -8.93 32.23 9.62
N CYS A 228 -8.80 30.94 9.91
CA CYS A 228 -7.72 30.15 9.34
C CYS A 228 -7.88 30.03 7.82
N GLY A 229 -6.80 29.62 7.17
CA GLY A 229 -6.74 29.33 5.74
C GLY A 229 -5.30 29.11 5.30
N VAL A 230 -5.08 28.88 4.02
CA VAL A 230 -3.72 28.66 3.49
C VAL A 230 -2.85 29.92 3.63
N GLU A 231 -1.55 29.76 3.77
CA GLU A 231 -0.62 30.91 3.72
C GLU A 231 -0.68 31.61 2.35
N ALA A 232 -0.56 32.94 2.35
CA ALA A 232 -0.63 33.75 1.12
C ALA A 232 0.77 34.08 0.53
N SER A 233 1.72 33.14 0.65
CA SER A 233 3.10 33.29 0.20
C SER A 233 3.23 33.26 -1.33
N GLU A 234 4.34 33.79 -1.87
CA GLU A 234 4.62 33.72 -3.31
C GLU A 234 4.88 32.26 -3.73
N GLU A 235 5.48 31.46 -2.84
CA GLU A 235 5.69 30.03 -2.99
C GLU A 235 4.37 29.26 -3.07
N MET A 236 3.36 29.62 -2.27
CA MET A 236 2.02 29.04 -2.35
C MET A 236 1.38 29.33 -3.72
N MET A 237 1.50 30.56 -4.22
CA MET A 237 1.02 30.91 -5.56
C MET A 237 1.75 30.09 -6.63
N GLN A 238 3.09 30.03 -6.56
CA GLN A 238 3.87 29.23 -7.47
C GLN A 238 3.44 27.77 -7.48
N TRP A 239 3.26 27.16 -6.30
CA TRP A 239 2.86 25.77 -6.18
C TRP A 239 1.50 25.50 -6.83
N HIS A 240 0.50 26.37 -6.61
CA HIS A 240 -0.80 26.23 -7.27
C HIS A 240 -0.69 26.37 -8.80
N TRP A 241 0.11 27.32 -9.28
CA TRP A 241 0.28 27.57 -10.71
C TRP A 241 0.99 26.40 -11.41
N GLU A 242 2.07 25.89 -10.82
CA GLU A 242 2.91 24.83 -11.40
C GLU A 242 2.21 23.47 -11.37
N ASN A 243 1.36 23.18 -10.37
CA ASN A 243 0.52 21.98 -10.36
C ASN A 243 -0.70 22.07 -11.28
N GLN A 244 -0.94 23.24 -11.87
CA GLN A 244 -1.97 23.43 -12.88
C GLN A 244 -3.40 23.10 -12.42
N PHE A 245 -3.76 23.52 -11.19
CA PHE A 245 -5.13 23.38 -10.71
C PHE A 245 -6.11 24.20 -11.55
N ALA A 246 -7.29 23.61 -11.83
CA ALA A 246 -8.37 24.28 -12.55
C ALA A 246 -9.20 25.17 -11.63
N ALA A 247 -9.38 24.75 -10.37
CA ALA A 247 -10.09 25.46 -9.33
C ALA A 247 -9.57 25.00 -7.96
N VAL A 248 -9.84 25.80 -6.92
CA VAL A 248 -9.49 25.48 -5.54
C VAL A 248 -10.69 25.66 -4.64
N ALA A 249 -10.81 24.89 -3.56
CA ALA A 249 -11.89 25.03 -2.60
C ALA A 249 -11.46 24.61 -1.19
N SER A 250 -12.15 25.14 -0.17
CA SER A 250 -11.94 24.78 1.24
C SER A 250 -13.25 24.80 2.03
N ASP A 251 -13.19 24.26 3.25
CA ASP A 251 -14.27 24.30 4.24
C ASP A 251 -14.32 25.64 5.04
N THR A 252 -13.45 26.59 4.70
CA THR A 252 -13.34 27.91 5.33
C THR A 252 -14.22 28.96 4.64
N VAL A 253 -14.42 30.10 5.32
CA VAL A 253 -15.13 31.29 4.82
C VAL A 253 -14.26 32.27 4.02
N ALA A 254 -13.01 31.87 3.79
CA ALA A 254 -11.96 32.55 3.03
C ALA A 254 -10.90 31.48 2.68
N TYR A 255 -10.46 31.35 1.43
CA TYR A 255 -9.46 30.33 1.07
C TYR A 255 -8.10 30.50 1.78
N GLU A 256 -7.47 31.67 1.67
CA GLU A 256 -6.31 32.04 2.51
C GLU A 256 -6.72 32.51 3.90
N ALA A 257 -5.76 32.47 4.83
CA ALA A 257 -5.95 33.01 6.16
C ALA A 257 -6.42 34.48 6.12
N TRP A 258 -7.47 34.78 6.88
CA TRP A 258 -8.14 36.07 6.82
C TRP A 258 -7.99 36.86 8.12
N PRO A 259 -7.63 38.16 8.09
CA PRO A 259 -7.40 39.00 6.91
C PRO A 259 -6.10 38.67 6.16
N SER A 260 -6.15 38.65 4.83
CA SER A 260 -4.99 38.37 3.99
C SER A 260 -3.88 39.41 4.17
N ARG A 261 -2.67 38.96 4.54
CA ARG A 261 -1.51 39.83 4.84
C ARG A 261 -0.70 40.27 3.61
N ARG A 262 -0.94 39.70 2.44
CA ARG A 262 -0.30 40.04 1.15
C ARG A 262 1.24 40.15 1.22
N PRO A 263 1.96 39.13 1.73
CA PRO A 263 3.42 39.19 1.83
C PRO A 263 4.11 39.37 0.45
N ALA A 264 3.47 38.91 -0.64
CA ALA A 264 3.94 39.12 -2.01
C ALA A 264 3.48 40.46 -2.64
N GLY A 265 2.87 41.36 -1.86
CA GLY A 265 2.24 42.60 -2.35
C GLY A 265 0.84 42.42 -2.94
N VAL A 266 0.35 41.18 -3.06
CA VAL A 266 -0.99 40.82 -3.56
C VAL A 266 -1.56 39.66 -2.73
N ALA A 267 -2.88 39.54 -2.64
CA ALA A 267 -3.56 38.39 -2.01
C ALA A 267 -3.71 37.20 -2.97
N LEU A 268 -3.97 35.98 -2.45
CA LEU A 268 -4.32 34.84 -3.31
C LEU A 268 -5.63 35.12 -4.05
N HIS A 269 -6.63 35.72 -3.39
CA HIS A 269 -7.88 36.13 -4.05
C HIS A 269 -7.67 37.02 -5.29
N GLU A 270 -6.73 37.98 -5.23
CA GLU A 270 -6.42 38.86 -6.37
C GLU A 270 -5.82 38.06 -7.53
N VAL A 271 -4.82 37.23 -7.23
CA VAL A 271 -4.08 36.47 -8.25
C VAL A 271 -4.92 35.33 -8.82
N PHE A 272 -5.66 34.60 -7.99
CA PHE A 272 -6.44 33.44 -8.43
C PHE A 272 -7.62 33.91 -9.27
N LEU A 273 -8.48 34.78 -8.74
CA LEU A 273 -9.68 35.23 -9.46
C LEU A 273 -9.32 36.19 -10.60
N SER A 274 -8.70 37.32 -10.28
CA SER A 274 -8.44 38.37 -11.26
C SER A 274 -7.16 38.14 -12.06
N GLY A 275 -6.14 37.46 -11.52
CA GLY A 275 -4.90 37.19 -12.24
C GLY A 275 -5.00 36.01 -13.22
N TRP A 276 -5.51 34.87 -12.76
CA TRP A 276 -5.50 33.60 -13.52
C TRP A 276 -6.87 33.20 -14.05
N GLY A 277 -7.94 33.75 -13.47
CA GLY A 277 -9.30 33.31 -13.74
C GLY A 277 -9.60 31.96 -13.10
N MET A 278 -9.02 31.68 -11.94
CA MET A 278 -9.20 30.48 -11.14
C MET A 278 -10.29 30.68 -10.09
N PRO A 279 -11.43 29.97 -10.21
CA PRO A 279 -12.49 30.04 -9.21
C PRO A 279 -12.01 29.55 -7.84
N ILE A 280 -12.51 30.20 -6.79
CA ILE A 280 -12.29 29.83 -5.40
C ILE A 280 -13.62 29.34 -4.82
N GLY A 281 -13.63 28.15 -4.23
CA GLY A 281 -14.77 27.56 -3.56
C GLY A 281 -14.66 27.73 -2.05
N GLU A 282 -15.68 28.28 -1.40
CA GLU A 282 -15.65 28.54 0.03
C GLU A 282 -16.85 27.92 0.74
N SER A 283 -16.65 27.54 2.00
CA SER A 283 -17.63 26.88 2.87
C SER A 283 -18.15 25.55 2.31
N PHE A 284 -17.31 24.75 1.67
CA PHE A 284 -17.68 23.41 1.19
C PHE A 284 -17.75 22.41 2.35
N ASP A 285 -18.68 21.45 2.28
CA ASP A 285 -18.75 20.34 3.24
C ASP A 285 -17.73 19.26 2.88
N LEU A 286 -16.57 19.35 3.53
CA LEU A 286 -15.47 18.40 3.32
C LEU A 286 -15.40 17.33 4.43
N GLU A 287 -16.27 17.38 5.44
CA GLU A 287 -16.27 16.41 6.55
C GLU A 287 -16.64 15.02 6.04
N THR A 288 -17.79 14.92 5.36
CA THR A 288 -18.27 13.65 4.79
C THR A 288 -17.33 13.13 3.70
N LEU A 289 -16.73 14.02 2.91
CA LEU A 289 -15.73 13.63 1.90
C LEU A 289 -14.51 13.00 2.57
N ALA A 290 -13.95 13.64 3.60
CA ALA A 290 -12.78 13.16 4.31
C ALA A 290 -13.04 11.81 5.02
N GLU A 291 -14.21 11.65 5.64
CA GLU A 291 -14.63 10.39 6.25
C GLU A 291 -14.68 9.25 5.22
N LYS A 292 -15.30 9.47 4.06
CA LYS A 292 -15.36 8.46 3.01
C LYS A 292 -14.01 8.16 2.40
N CYS A 293 -13.14 9.15 2.20
CA CYS A 293 -11.77 8.93 1.75
C CYS A 293 -10.97 8.03 2.71
N ARG A 294 -11.19 8.16 4.03
CA ARG A 294 -10.61 7.26 5.04
C ARG A 294 -11.17 5.84 4.98
N GLU A 295 -12.49 5.71 4.92
CA GLU A 295 -13.16 4.39 4.86
C GLU A 295 -12.68 3.53 3.68
N ILE A 296 -12.45 4.16 2.52
CA ILE A 296 -12.00 3.47 1.30
C ILE A 296 -10.47 3.30 1.22
N GLY A 297 -9.74 3.62 2.29
CA GLY A 297 -8.29 3.43 2.38
C GLY A 297 -7.46 4.36 1.51
N ARG A 298 -8.00 5.52 1.10
CA ARG A 298 -7.30 6.53 0.28
C ARG A 298 -6.53 7.59 1.08
N THR A 299 -6.47 7.45 2.40
CA THR A 299 -5.65 8.31 3.28
C THR A 299 -5.00 7.43 4.34
N ILE A 300 -3.68 7.28 4.31
CA ILE A 300 -2.93 6.54 5.33
C ILE A 300 -2.71 7.47 6.54
N PRO A 301 -3.15 7.15 7.77
CA PRO A 301 -2.82 7.93 8.97
C PRO A 301 -1.36 7.70 9.40
N LEU A 302 -0.62 8.78 9.66
CA LEU A 302 0.81 8.76 9.99
C LEU A 302 1.15 8.08 11.33
N ALA A 303 0.17 7.85 12.20
CA ALA A 303 0.40 7.03 13.40
C ALA A 303 0.73 5.56 13.05
N ALA A 304 0.48 5.14 11.80
CA ALA A 304 0.89 3.85 11.26
C ALA A 304 2.21 3.90 10.46
N SER A 305 2.85 5.06 10.25
CA SER A 305 4.01 5.15 9.35
C SER A 305 5.35 4.87 10.01
N GLN A 306 5.52 5.17 11.30
CA GLN A 306 6.85 5.07 11.92
C GLN A 306 7.34 3.64 12.20
N ASN A 307 6.50 2.61 12.10
CA ASN A 307 6.92 1.22 12.32
C ASN A 307 6.31 0.22 11.31
N ARG A 308 5.72 0.72 10.22
CA ARG A 308 5.22 -0.14 9.14
C ARG A 308 6.39 -0.49 8.22
N PRO A 309 6.55 -1.76 7.80
CA PRO A 309 7.56 -2.12 6.80
C PRO A 309 7.56 -1.18 5.60
N SER A 310 8.74 -0.70 5.22
CA SER A 310 8.93 0.20 4.09
C SER A 310 8.88 -0.54 2.75
N TYR A 311 9.40 -1.77 2.69
CA TYR A 311 9.55 -2.51 1.43
C TYR A 311 8.95 -3.92 1.46
N HIS A 312 8.10 -4.22 2.46
CA HIS A 312 7.30 -5.45 2.51
C HIS A 312 5.82 -5.17 2.25
N ILE A 313 5.14 -6.12 1.63
CA ILE A 313 3.71 -5.99 1.36
C ILE A 313 2.93 -6.18 2.68
N THR A 314 2.08 -5.22 2.99
CA THR A 314 1.23 -5.18 4.20
C THR A 314 -0.20 -4.77 3.84
N PRO A 315 -1.23 -5.25 4.57
CA PRO A 315 -2.60 -4.85 4.28
C PRO A 315 -2.81 -3.41 4.73
N GLY A 316 -3.68 -2.65 4.05
CA GLY A 316 -3.92 -1.24 4.41
C GLY A 316 -4.29 -1.05 5.89
N SER A 317 -5.10 -1.98 6.39
CA SER A 317 -5.49 -2.19 7.79
C SER A 317 -5.91 -3.66 7.95
N LYS A 318 -6.20 -4.10 9.17
CA LYS A 318 -6.61 -5.44 9.58
C LYS A 318 -5.58 -6.51 9.24
N TRP A 319 -6.02 -7.75 9.10
CA TRP A 319 -5.17 -8.91 9.07
C TRP A 319 -4.92 -9.43 7.67
N MET A 320 -3.68 -9.79 7.37
CA MET A 320 -3.32 -10.63 6.23
C MET A 320 -2.58 -11.90 6.65
N ASN A 321 -2.76 -12.95 5.86
CA ASN A 321 -1.88 -14.12 5.86
C ASN A 321 -1.45 -14.51 4.44
N ASP A 322 -1.83 -15.70 3.99
CA ASP A 322 -1.23 -16.39 2.86
C ASP A 322 -1.30 -15.57 1.56
N PRO A 323 -0.16 -15.30 0.90
CA PRO A 323 -0.17 -14.80 -0.46
C PRO A 323 -0.67 -15.89 -1.43
N GLN A 324 -1.34 -15.47 -2.49
CA GLN A 324 -1.82 -16.34 -3.56
C GLN A 324 -0.91 -16.17 -4.77
N ARG A 325 -0.72 -17.23 -5.56
CA ARG A 325 0.25 -17.21 -6.68
C ARG A 325 0.01 -16.00 -7.61
N PRO A 326 1.01 -15.12 -7.79
CA PRO A 326 0.92 -14.05 -8.76
C PRO A 326 0.85 -14.51 -10.21
N PHE A 327 0.24 -13.69 -11.06
CA PHE A 327 0.31 -13.84 -12.50
C PHE A 327 0.43 -12.48 -13.18
N PHE A 328 1.05 -12.45 -14.36
CA PHE A 328 1.13 -11.25 -15.19
C PHE A 328 0.05 -11.29 -16.27
N LEU A 329 -0.77 -10.26 -16.36
CA LEU A 329 -1.82 -10.15 -17.39
C LEU A 329 -2.09 -8.69 -17.74
N GLY A 330 -2.26 -8.42 -19.04
CA GLY A 330 -2.27 -7.04 -19.54
C GLY A 330 -0.88 -6.45 -19.41
N ASP A 331 -0.71 -5.53 -18.47
CA ASP A 331 0.55 -4.81 -18.20
C ASP A 331 0.92 -4.82 -16.70
N GLU A 332 0.28 -5.68 -15.90
CA GLU A 332 0.44 -5.70 -14.44
C GLU A 332 0.64 -7.13 -13.90
N TRP A 333 1.43 -7.23 -12.84
CA TRP A 333 1.42 -8.34 -11.90
C TRP A 333 0.22 -8.22 -11.00
N HIS A 334 -0.56 -9.29 -10.92
CA HIS A 334 -1.68 -9.46 -10.00
C HIS A 334 -1.23 -10.33 -8.84
N LEU A 335 -1.35 -9.84 -7.61
CA LEU A 335 -1.11 -10.60 -6.39
C LEU A 335 -2.33 -10.47 -5.48
N TYR A 336 -2.75 -11.59 -4.90
CA TYR A 336 -3.79 -11.61 -3.89
C TYR A 336 -3.22 -12.13 -2.58
N TYR A 337 -3.86 -11.79 -1.47
CA TYR A 337 -3.55 -12.39 -0.19
C TYR A 337 -4.84 -12.62 0.61
N LEU A 338 -4.80 -13.59 1.52
CA LEU A 338 -5.89 -13.78 2.48
C LEU A 338 -6.00 -12.56 3.38
N TYR A 339 -7.20 -12.00 3.45
CA TYR A 339 -7.51 -10.78 4.16
C TYR A 339 -8.71 -10.95 5.07
N ASN A 340 -8.59 -10.54 6.33
CA ASN A 340 -9.73 -10.53 7.24
C ASN A 340 -10.09 -9.09 7.61
N SER A 341 -11.04 -8.52 6.87
CA SER A 341 -11.62 -7.19 7.07
C SER A 341 -12.32 -7.00 8.43
N ASN A 342 -12.67 -8.09 9.12
CA ASN A 342 -13.35 -8.07 10.42
C ASN A 342 -12.44 -8.46 11.58
N TRP A 343 -11.13 -8.56 11.33
CA TRP A 343 -10.19 -8.95 12.38
C TRP A 343 -10.18 -7.94 13.53
N GLU A 344 -10.22 -8.49 14.75
CA GLU A 344 -10.06 -7.76 15.99
C GLU A 344 -9.00 -8.46 16.84
N ALA A 345 -8.08 -7.70 17.44
CA ALA A 345 -7.03 -8.25 18.30
C ALA A 345 -7.57 -9.03 19.51
N SER A 346 -8.76 -8.68 20.00
CA SER A 346 -9.47 -9.38 21.08
C SER A 346 -10.04 -10.73 20.63
N ASN A 347 -10.19 -10.97 19.33
CA ASN A 347 -10.75 -12.20 18.76
C ASN A 347 -10.10 -12.56 17.40
N PRO A 348 -8.78 -12.88 17.41
CA PRO A 348 -7.96 -12.94 16.20
C PRO A 348 -8.32 -14.07 15.22
N GLY A 349 -9.12 -15.05 15.64
CA GLY A 349 -9.59 -16.16 14.80
C GLY A 349 -11.00 -15.99 14.24
N SER A 350 -11.65 -14.85 14.45
CA SER A 350 -13.04 -14.63 14.03
C SER A 350 -13.17 -13.89 12.70
N GLY A 351 -14.31 -14.07 12.04
CA GLY A 351 -14.71 -13.25 10.89
C GLY A 351 -14.35 -13.81 9.52
N GLY A 352 -13.48 -14.82 9.42
CA GLY A 352 -13.12 -15.46 8.15
C GLY A 352 -12.29 -14.57 7.21
N THR A 353 -11.71 -15.18 6.18
CA THR A 353 -10.84 -14.50 5.20
C THR A 353 -11.52 -14.28 3.84
N GLU A 354 -10.95 -13.36 3.07
CA GLU A 354 -11.31 -12.91 1.72
C GLU A 354 -10.03 -12.89 0.87
N TRP A 355 -10.13 -12.82 -0.47
CA TRP A 355 -8.96 -12.49 -1.29
C TRP A 355 -8.90 -10.99 -1.55
N TYR A 356 -7.90 -10.31 -0.99
CA TYR A 356 -7.63 -8.90 -1.28
C TYR A 356 -6.59 -8.79 -2.39
N HIS A 357 -6.83 -7.87 -3.31
CA HIS A 357 -6.08 -7.73 -4.55
C HIS A 357 -5.18 -6.50 -4.53
N ILE A 358 -3.94 -6.70 -4.95
CA ILE A 358 -2.97 -5.65 -5.25
C ILE A 358 -2.35 -5.89 -6.63
N THR A 359 -1.94 -4.82 -7.31
CA THR A 359 -1.24 -4.91 -8.60
C THR A 359 0.06 -4.14 -8.59
N SER A 360 1.00 -4.54 -9.44
CA SER A 360 2.27 -3.84 -9.64
C SER A 360 2.75 -3.96 -11.08
N THR A 361 3.46 -2.95 -11.59
CA THR A 361 4.13 -3.02 -12.90
C THR A 361 5.59 -3.48 -12.81
N ASP A 362 6.17 -3.46 -11.61
CA ASP A 362 7.61 -3.69 -11.36
C ASP A 362 7.90 -4.74 -10.26
N MET A 363 6.86 -5.21 -9.57
CA MET A 363 6.90 -6.05 -8.35
C MET A 363 7.48 -5.35 -7.11
N ASP A 364 7.76 -4.06 -7.19
CA ASP A 364 8.37 -3.27 -6.11
C ASP A 364 7.33 -2.29 -5.54
N SER A 365 6.63 -1.56 -6.42
CA SER A 365 5.55 -0.63 -6.08
C SER A 365 4.17 -1.28 -6.27
N TRP A 366 3.40 -1.41 -5.18
CA TRP A 366 2.11 -2.11 -5.18
C TRP A 366 0.91 -1.17 -4.99
N THR A 367 -0.06 -1.25 -5.91
CA THR A 367 -1.33 -0.52 -5.87
C THR A 367 -2.43 -1.40 -5.27
N ARG A 368 -3.11 -0.89 -4.23
CA ARG A 368 -4.26 -1.57 -3.63
C ARG A 368 -5.50 -1.49 -4.53
N ARG A 369 -6.13 -2.65 -4.78
CA ARG A 369 -7.34 -2.75 -5.63
C ARG A 369 -8.60 -3.10 -4.86
N GLY A 370 -8.49 -3.55 -3.61
CA GLY A 370 -9.63 -3.91 -2.75
C GLY A 370 -9.88 -5.42 -2.70
N VAL A 371 -11.01 -5.83 -2.11
CA VAL A 371 -11.41 -7.25 -2.05
C VAL A 371 -11.90 -7.71 -3.43
N ALA A 372 -11.29 -8.78 -3.96
CA ALA A 372 -11.65 -9.36 -5.25
C ALA A 372 -12.55 -10.60 -5.13
N ILE A 373 -12.42 -11.36 -4.04
CA ILE A 373 -13.31 -12.49 -3.69
C ILE A 373 -13.81 -12.29 -2.26
N GLU A 374 -15.08 -11.93 -2.13
CA GLU A 374 -15.74 -11.66 -0.85
C GLU A 374 -16.18 -12.96 -0.14
N LYS A 375 -16.10 -12.97 1.18
CA LYS A 375 -16.59 -14.07 2.03
C LYS A 375 -18.09 -14.02 2.25
N TYR A 376 -18.66 -15.16 2.63
CA TYR A 376 -20.07 -15.31 3.01
C TYR A 376 -21.11 -14.88 1.97
N LYS A 377 -20.71 -14.72 0.71
CA LYS A 377 -21.65 -14.48 -0.38
C LYS A 377 -22.41 -15.75 -0.74
N PRO A 378 -23.71 -15.65 -1.06
CA PRO A 378 -24.47 -16.79 -1.57
C PRO A 378 -23.99 -17.18 -2.97
N ASN A 379 -23.74 -18.47 -3.19
CA ASN A 379 -23.38 -19.01 -4.50
C ASN A 379 -24.60 -19.07 -5.42
N PRO A 380 -24.68 -18.27 -6.50
CA PRO A 380 -25.82 -18.29 -7.41
C PRO A 380 -25.81 -19.55 -8.31
N PRO A 381 -26.97 -20.00 -8.84
CA PRO A 381 -28.32 -19.60 -8.44
C PRO A 381 -28.78 -20.32 -7.15
N SER A 382 -27.98 -21.25 -6.62
CA SER A 382 -28.34 -22.10 -5.47
C SER A 382 -28.67 -21.31 -4.19
N GLY A 383 -28.11 -20.10 -4.05
CA GLY A 383 -28.18 -19.30 -2.84
C GLY A 383 -27.37 -19.85 -1.66
N LYS A 384 -26.64 -20.96 -1.85
CA LYS A 384 -25.91 -21.63 -0.78
C LYS A 384 -24.69 -20.80 -0.36
N ILE A 385 -24.55 -20.54 0.94
CA ILE A 385 -23.35 -19.92 1.50
C ILE A 385 -22.32 -21.02 1.73
N LEU A 386 -21.15 -20.90 1.10
CA LEU A 386 -20.06 -21.87 1.20
C LEU A 386 -18.97 -21.46 2.20
N GLY A 387 -19.15 -20.32 2.88
CA GLY A 387 -18.39 -19.92 4.05
C GLY A 387 -17.17 -19.05 3.75
N ASP A 388 -16.10 -19.27 4.51
CA ASP A 388 -14.84 -18.51 4.46
C ASP A 388 -14.14 -18.70 3.10
N ILE A 389 -13.40 -17.70 2.64
CA ILE A 389 -12.51 -17.81 1.47
C ILE A 389 -11.10 -18.06 1.99
N GLU A 390 -10.60 -19.27 1.79
CA GLU A 390 -9.25 -19.71 2.21
C GLU A 390 -8.29 -19.72 1.01
N THR A 391 -7.09 -20.27 1.19
CA THR A 391 -6.01 -20.27 0.21
C THR A 391 -6.34 -21.12 -1.03
N GLY A 392 -5.72 -20.76 -2.14
CA GLY A 392 -5.83 -21.41 -3.43
C GLY A 392 -4.86 -20.85 -4.46
N SER A 393 -5.27 -20.87 -5.73
CA SER A 393 -4.48 -20.29 -6.81
C SER A 393 -5.32 -19.84 -8.00
N ALA A 394 -4.79 -18.87 -8.73
CA ALA A 394 -5.32 -18.41 -10.00
C ALA A 394 -4.44 -18.86 -11.18
N VAL A 395 -5.07 -19.11 -12.32
CA VAL A 395 -4.46 -19.41 -13.62
C VAL A 395 -5.12 -18.58 -14.70
N VAL A 396 -4.37 -18.24 -15.76
CA VAL A 396 -4.93 -17.67 -16.98
C VAL A 396 -5.28 -18.82 -17.92
N ASP A 397 -6.57 -19.05 -18.17
CA ASP A 397 -7.06 -20.07 -19.09
C ASP A 397 -7.04 -19.52 -20.53
N THR A 398 -5.88 -19.57 -21.17
CA THR A 398 -5.67 -19.01 -22.51
C THR A 398 -6.55 -19.68 -23.57
N ASP A 399 -6.76 -20.98 -23.42
CA ASP A 399 -7.41 -21.83 -24.43
C ASP A 399 -8.90 -22.05 -24.16
N ASN A 400 -9.46 -21.36 -23.16
CA ASN A 400 -10.86 -21.47 -22.76
C ASN A 400 -11.27 -22.93 -22.42
N THR A 401 -10.38 -23.66 -21.78
CA THR A 401 -10.63 -25.05 -21.36
C THR A 401 -11.78 -25.14 -20.36
N ALA A 402 -11.96 -24.11 -19.53
CA ALA A 402 -13.06 -24.02 -18.57
C ALA A 402 -14.37 -23.49 -19.17
N GLY A 403 -14.35 -22.90 -20.37
CA GLY A 403 -15.56 -22.44 -21.06
C GLY A 403 -16.08 -21.07 -20.65
N PHE A 404 -15.29 -20.25 -19.94
CA PHE A 404 -15.65 -18.88 -19.51
C PHE A 404 -15.15 -17.76 -20.43
N GLY A 405 -14.34 -18.09 -21.43
CA GLY A 405 -13.69 -17.16 -22.34
C GLY A 405 -12.19 -17.45 -22.46
N THR A 406 -11.58 -17.04 -23.58
CA THR A 406 -10.12 -17.09 -23.75
C THR A 406 -9.46 -16.02 -22.87
N ASN A 407 -8.34 -16.35 -22.25
CA ASN A 407 -7.62 -15.48 -21.30
C ASN A 407 -8.43 -15.12 -20.05
N THR A 408 -9.48 -15.88 -19.74
CA THR A 408 -10.19 -15.74 -18.47
C THR A 408 -9.29 -16.16 -17.33
N VAL A 409 -9.23 -15.35 -16.27
CA VAL A 409 -8.55 -15.75 -15.04
C VAL A 409 -9.49 -16.66 -14.26
N VAL A 410 -9.04 -17.88 -13.97
CA VAL A 410 -9.78 -18.86 -13.17
C VAL A 410 -9.06 -19.05 -11.85
N ALA A 411 -9.75 -18.78 -10.75
CA ALA A 411 -9.28 -19.05 -9.41
C ALA A 411 -9.97 -20.31 -8.88
N ILE A 412 -9.20 -21.24 -8.33
CA ILE A 412 -9.74 -22.33 -7.50
C ILE A 412 -9.14 -22.15 -6.12
N LEU A 413 -10.01 -22.15 -5.12
CA LEU A 413 -9.65 -21.90 -3.73
C LEU A 413 -10.50 -22.74 -2.80
N THR A 414 -10.03 -22.84 -1.57
CA THR A 414 -10.77 -23.52 -0.51
C THR A 414 -11.89 -22.61 -0.01
N GLN A 415 -13.11 -23.13 0.07
CA GLN A 415 -14.19 -22.54 0.86
C GLN A 415 -14.49 -23.42 2.06
N MET A 416 -14.64 -22.81 3.23
CA MET A 416 -14.94 -23.52 4.46
C MET A 416 -16.26 -23.06 5.10
N ALA A 417 -17.23 -23.97 5.18
CA ALA A 417 -18.47 -23.77 5.94
C ALA A 417 -18.59 -24.80 7.05
N ASP A 418 -18.89 -24.37 8.27
CA ASP A 418 -19.03 -25.24 9.45
C ASP A 418 -17.82 -26.18 9.66
N GLY A 419 -16.61 -25.72 9.32
CA GLY A 419 -15.38 -26.51 9.38
C GLY A 419 -15.20 -27.54 8.26
N ILE A 420 -16.10 -27.59 7.27
CA ILE A 420 -15.99 -28.46 6.10
C ILE A 420 -15.24 -27.70 5.01
N GLN A 421 -13.99 -28.12 4.72
CA GLN A 421 -13.16 -27.55 3.65
C GLN A 421 -13.46 -28.22 2.31
N GLN A 422 -13.68 -27.44 1.26
CA GLN A 422 -14.06 -27.91 -0.08
C GLN A 422 -13.54 -26.92 -1.13
N GLN A 423 -13.34 -27.36 -2.38
CA GLN A 423 -12.74 -26.49 -3.41
C GLN A 423 -13.81 -25.87 -4.30
N SER A 424 -13.73 -24.56 -4.49
CA SER A 424 -14.65 -23.78 -5.30
C SER A 424 -13.90 -23.03 -6.39
N LEU A 425 -14.55 -22.90 -7.55
CA LEU A 425 -14.07 -22.19 -8.72
C LEU A 425 -14.71 -20.80 -8.82
N PHE A 426 -13.90 -19.82 -9.13
CA PHE A 426 -14.30 -18.47 -9.49
C PHE A 426 -13.63 -18.08 -10.81
N TYR A 427 -14.29 -17.25 -11.61
CA TYR A 427 -13.73 -16.78 -12.88
C TYR A 427 -13.85 -15.27 -13.01
N SER A 428 -12.87 -14.66 -13.67
CA SER A 428 -12.82 -13.23 -13.93
C SER A 428 -12.70 -12.98 -15.44
N THR A 429 -13.60 -12.13 -15.93
CA THR A 429 -13.62 -11.67 -17.33
C THR A 429 -13.11 -10.23 -17.48
N ASP A 430 -12.57 -9.67 -16.39
CA ASP A 430 -12.00 -8.33 -16.30
C ASP A 430 -10.51 -8.36 -15.87
N ASN A 431 -9.76 -9.35 -16.38
CA ASN A 431 -8.32 -9.53 -16.14
C ASN A 431 -7.92 -9.82 -14.68
N GLY A 432 -8.83 -10.35 -13.85
CA GLY A 432 -8.56 -10.67 -12.44
C GLY A 432 -8.96 -9.57 -11.46
N TYR A 433 -9.57 -8.47 -11.93
CA TYR A 433 -9.98 -7.38 -11.03
C TYR A 433 -11.16 -7.77 -10.12
N SER A 434 -12.13 -8.53 -10.65
CA SER A 434 -13.25 -9.06 -9.89
C SER A 434 -13.61 -10.47 -10.34
N PHE A 435 -14.18 -11.26 -9.43
CA PHE A 435 -14.46 -12.67 -9.67
C PHE A 435 -15.94 -12.99 -9.51
N THR A 436 -16.45 -13.81 -10.43
CA THR A 436 -17.78 -14.40 -10.36
C THR A 436 -17.67 -15.85 -9.90
N PRO A 437 -18.43 -16.28 -8.88
CA PRO A 437 -18.44 -17.68 -8.47
C PRO A 437 -19.08 -18.58 -9.55
N TYR A 438 -18.53 -19.77 -9.74
CA TYR A 438 -19.13 -20.78 -10.61
C TYR A 438 -20.39 -21.39 -9.99
N GLU A 439 -21.46 -21.46 -10.77
CA GLU A 439 -22.75 -21.97 -10.30
C GLU A 439 -22.71 -23.42 -9.79
N GLY A 440 -21.77 -24.22 -10.31
CA GLY A 440 -21.57 -25.61 -9.91
C GLY A 440 -20.76 -25.81 -8.62
N ASN A 441 -20.41 -24.74 -7.90
CA ASN A 441 -19.60 -24.86 -6.70
C ASN A 441 -20.28 -25.65 -5.56
N PRO A 442 -19.49 -26.41 -4.76
CA PRO A 442 -18.04 -26.64 -4.91
C PRO A 442 -17.72 -27.61 -6.07
N VAL A 443 -16.62 -27.35 -6.78
CA VAL A 443 -16.09 -28.25 -7.84
C VAL A 443 -15.45 -29.51 -7.26
N MET A 444 -14.96 -29.44 -6.02
CA MET A 444 -14.49 -30.62 -5.27
C MET A 444 -15.07 -30.57 -3.85
N PRO A 445 -16.22 -31.24 -3.61
CA PRO A 445 -16.76 -31.40 -2.27
C PRO A 445 -15.76 -32.12 -1.34
N ASN A 446 -15.82 -31.82 -0.04
CA ASN A 446 -15.04 -32.58 0.95
C ASN A 446 -15.37 -34.08 0.84
N PRO A 447 -14.38 -34.98 0.79
CA PRO A 447 -14.62 -36.41 0.62
C PRO A 447 -15.32 -37.07 1.82
N ASN A 448 -15.21 -36.48 3.02
CA ASN A 448 -15.89 -36.96 4.21
C ASN A 448 -16.31 -35.79 5.13
N PRO A 449 -17.42 -35.09 4.79
CA PRO A 449 -17.84 -33.89 5.53
C PRO A 449 -18.21 -34.16 6.99
N SER A 450 -18.51 -35.41 7.35
CA SER A 450 -18.85 -35.78 8.74
C SER A 450 -17.65 -35.72 9.69
N THR A 451 -16.45 -36.03 9.20
CA THR A 451 -15.21 -36.02 9.99
C THR A 451 -14.36 -34.77 9.74
N LYS A 452 -14.80 -33.88 8.84
CA LYS A 452 -14.16 -32.59 8.53
C LYS A 452 -12.64 -32.68 8.35
N PRO A 453 -12.14 -33.61 7.50
CA PRO A 453 -10.72 -33.73 7.27
C PRO A 453 -10.18 -32.45 6.62
N ALA A 454 -8.90 -32.16 6.88
CA ALA A 454 -8.15 -31.17 6.13
C ALA A 454 -8.22 -31.47 4.63
N PHE A 455 -8.62 -30.48 3.83
CA PHE A 455 -8.80 -30.61 2.39
C PHE A 455 -8.77 -29.22 1.78
N ARG A 456 -7.57 -28.68 1.52
CA ARG A 456 -7.39 -27.24 1.21
C ARG A 456 -6.17 -26.91 0.38
N ASP A 457 -6.04 -25.62 0.08
CA ASP A 457 -4.92 -24.94 -0.59
C ASP A 457 -4.60 -25.50 -2.00
N PRO A 458 -5.58 -25.51 -2.94
CA PRO A 458 -5.38 -26.04 -4.27
C PRO A 458 -4.39 -25.18 -5.08
N LYS A 459 -3.28 -25.81 -5.49
CA LYS A 459 -2.32 -25.21 -6.42
C LYS A 459 -2.38 -25.87 -7.77
N ILE A 460 -2.69 -25.08 -8.80
CA ILE A 460 -3.00 -25.59 -10.14
C ILE A 460 -1.96 -25.16 -11.16
N PHE A 461 -1.57 -26.04 -12.08
CA PHE A 461 -0.79 -25.68 -13.26
C PHE A 461 -1.25 -26.48 -14.48
N TRP A 462 -0.90 -25.99 -15.67
CA TRP A 462 -1.14 -26.72 -16.92
C TRP A 462 0.02 -27.68 -17.19
N ASP A 463 -0.26 -28.99 -17.21
CA ASP A 463 0.70 -30.01 -17.62
C ASP A 463 0.73 -30.09 -19.15
N ILE A 464 1.68 -29.37 -19.74
CA ILE A 464 1.86 -29.32 -21.21
C ILE A 464 2.09 -30.72 -21.79
N SER A 465 2.80 -31.60 -21.06
CA SER A 465 3.17 -32.93 -21.56
C SER A 465 1.99 -33.87 -21.68
N ALA A 466 0.99 -33.69 -20.81
CA ALA A 466 -0.19 -34.54 -20.74
C ALA A 466 -1.46 -33.87 -21.30
N GLY A 467 -1.43 -32.55 -21.53
CA GLY A 467 -2.55 -31.79 -22.10
C GLY A 467 -3.74 -31.67 -21.15
N HIS A 468 -3.49 -31.49 -19.86
CA HIS A 468 -4.52 -31.29 -18.84
C HIS A 468 -4.01 -30.42 -17.69
N TRP A 469 -4.93 -29.90 -16.88
CA TRP A 469 -4.61 -29.26 -15.61
C TRP A 469 -4.22 -30.31 -14.58
N ALA A 470 -3.27 -29.97 -13.72
CA ALA A 470 -2.87 -30.74 -12.55
C ALA A 470 -3.00 -29.86 -11.30
N MET A 471 -3.33 -30.50 -10.18
CA MET A 471 -3.48 -29.85 -8.88
C MET A 471 -2.72 -30.63 -7.81
N SER A 472 -1.99 -29.91 -6.97
CA SER A 472 -1.57 -30.37 -5.65
C SER A 472 -2.49 -29.78 -4.58
N LEU A 473 -2.97 -30.61 -3.65
CA LEU A 473 -3.93 -30.24 -2.62
C LEU A 473 -3.47 -30.76 -1.26
N ALA A 474 -3.56 -29.94 -0.21
CA ALA A 474 -3.23 -30.34 1.15
C ALA A 474 -4.36 -31.15 1.79
N GLU A 475 -4.03 -32.33 2.32
CA GLU A 475 -4.96 -33.29 2.92
C GLU A 475 -4.48 -33.76 4.30
N GLY A 476 -4.11 -32.82 5.16
CA GLY A 476 -3.56 -33.12 6.49
C GLY A 476 -2.06 -33.34 6.43
N ASP A 477 -1.58 -34.56 6.60
CA ASP A 477 -0.15 -34.92 6.52
C ASP A 477 0.30 -35.40 5.12
N LYS A 478 -0.59 -35.24 4.12
CA LYS A 478 -0.44 -35.74 2.76
C LYS A 478 -0.75 -34.63 1.76
N ILE A 479 -0.01 -34.59 0.65
CA ILE A 479 -0.37 -33.84 -0.55
C ILE A 479 -1.06 -34.78 -1.54
N GLY A 480 -2.31 -34.52 -1.87
CA GLY A 480 -3.05 -35.22 -2.92
C GLY A 480 -2.80 -34.59 -4.28
N PHE A 481 -2.75 -35.43 -5.33
CA PHE A 481 -2.64 -34.99 -6.72
C PHE A 481 -3.92 -35.30 -7.50
N TYR A 482 -4.36 -34.33 -8.28
CA TYR A 482 -5.58 -34.40 -9.07
C TYR A 482 -5.35 -33.85 -10.47
N THR A 483 -6.17 -34.27 -11.43
CA THR A 483 -6.11 -33.80 -12.82
C THR A 483 -7.49 -33.40 -13.34
N SER A 484 -7.54 -32.45 -14.25
CA SER A 484 -8.77 -31.95 -14.86
C SER A 484 -8.55 -31.49 -16.30
N LYS A 485 -9.55 -31.67 -17.16
CA LYS A 485 -9.53 -31.11 -18.52
C LYS A 485 -10.14 -29.73 -18.62
N ASP A 486 -10.94 -29.32 -17.64
CA ASP A 486 -11.84 -28.17 -17.74
C ASP A 486 -11.92 -27.32 -16.46
N LEU A 487 -11.03 -27.58 -15.49
CA LEU A 487 -10.97 -26.95 -14.16
C LEU A 487 -12.20 -27.20 -13.27
N LYS A 488 -13.21 -27.92 -13.75
CA LYS A 488 -14.48 -28.16 -13.06
C LYS A 488 -14.59 -29.60 -12.58
N GLU A 489 -14.20 -30.57 -13.40
CA GLU A 489 -14.20 -31.98 -13.04
C GLU A 489 -12.78 -32.42 -12.70
N TRP A 490 -12.56 -32.84 -11.44
CA TRP A 490 -11.25 -33.24 -10.93
C TRP A 490 -11.22 -34.74 -10.60
N SER A 491 -10.17 -35.42 -11.05
CA SER A 491 -9.92 -36.84 -10.78
C SER A 491 -8.66 -37.01 -9.95
N TYR A 492 -8.77 -37.71 -8.82
CA TYR A 492 -7.62 -38.11 -8.00
C TYR A 492 -6.67 -39.02 -8.78
N THR A 493 -5.37 -38.81 -8.67
CA THR A 493 -4.35 -39.62 -9.33
C THR A 493 -3.42 -40.32 -8.35
N SER A 494 -2.82 -39.60 -7.41
CA SER A 494 -1.89 -40.15 -6.43
C SER A 494 -1.69 -39.20 -5.23
N GLY A 495 -0.76 -39.50 -4.32
CA GLY A 495 -0.41 -38.59 -3.22
C GLY A 495 1.02 -38.79 -2.73
N PHE A 496 1.55 -37.75 -2.08
CA PHE A 496 2.87 -37.73 -1.47
C PHE A 496 2.73 -37.51 0.04
N ARG A 497 3.35 -38.39 0.83
CA ARG A 497 3.20 -38.42 2.29
C ARG A 497 4.55 -38.67 2.99
N PRO A 498 5.27 -37.61 3.41
CA PRO A 498 6.54 -37.72 4.12
C PRO A 498 6.46 -38.60 5.38
N ALA A 499 5.30 -38.59 6.06
CA ALA A 499 5.07 -39.38 7.26
C ALA A 499 5.22 -40.89 7.04
N ASP A 500 5.00 -41.40 5.83
CA ASP A 500 5.21 -42.82 5.51
C ASP A 500 6.70 -43.23 5.60
N ALA A 501 7.62 -42.24 5.60
CA ALA A 501 9.05 -42.40 5.84
C ALA A 501 9.49 -41.94 7.25
N ASN A 502 8.55 -41.81 8.20
CA ASN A 502 8.76 -41.31 9.56
C ASN A 502 9.26 -39.85 9.63
N ILE A 503 8.87 -39.03 8.65
CA ILE A 503 9.15 -37.59 8.64
C ILE A 503 7.85 -36.87 8.99
N ASP A 504 7.74 -36.41 10.25
CA ASP A 504 6.59 -35.63 10.73
C ASP A 504 6.88 -34.13 10.60
N LEU A 505 6.09 -33.45 9.76
CA LEU A 505 6.15 -32.00 9.56
C LEU A 505 4.87 -31.31 10.08
N GLY A 506 4.04 -32.04 10.84
CA GLY A 506 2.73 -31.60 11.27
C GLY A 506 1.74 -31.53 10.11
N THR A 507 0.86 -30.53 10.15
CA THR A 507 -0.10 -30.31 9.07
C THR A 507 0.61 -29.69 7.88
N LEU A 508 0.44 -30.29 6.71
CA LEU A 508 0.92 -29.79 5.44
C LEU A 508 -0.11 -28.82 4.86
N GLU A 509 0.36 -27.71 4.33
CA GLU A 509 -0.44 -26.63 3.74
C GLU A 509 0.27 -26.03 2.52
N CYS A 510 -0.46 -25.24 1.73
CA CYS A 510 0.09 -24.42 0.66
C CYS A 510 1.09 -25.14 -0.27
N PRO A 511 0.74 -26.30 -0.88
CA PRO A 511 1.64 -27.01 -1.77
C PRO A 511 1.92 -26.20 -3.04
N ASP A 512 3.14 -26.32 -3.57
CA ASP A 512 3.52 -25.77 -4.88
C ASP A 512 4.39 -26.77 -5.64
N LEU A 513 4.06 -27.02 -6.92
CA LEU A 513 4.75 -27.99 -7.76
C LEU A 513 5.18 -27.32 -9.06
N TYR A 514 6.49 -27.28 -9.31
CA TYR A 514 7.08 -26.56 -10.44
C TYR A 514 8.39 -27.19 -10.91
N GLN A 515 8.95 -26.66 -12.00
CA GLN A 515 10.21 -27.13 -12.58
C GLN A 515 11.27 -26.04 -12.55
N LEU A 516 12.52 -26.44 -12.34
CA LEU A 516 13.72 -25.61 -12.49
C LEU A 516 14.83 -26.40 -13.20
N ASP A 517 15.64 -25.70 -13.99
CA ASP A 517 16.82 -26.24 -14.66
C ASP A 517 18.02 -26.20 -13.71
N LEU A 518 18.52 -27.37 -13.30
CA LEU A 518 19.64 -27.48 -12.37
C LEU A 518 20.91 -26.86 -12.97
N ASP A 519 21.49 -25.89 -12.28
CA ASP A 519 22.67 -25.12 -12.74
C ASP A 519 22.46 -24.41 -14.09
N GLY A 520 21.20 -24.14 -14.45
CA GLY A 520 20.83 -23.61 -15.77
C GLY A 520 20.98 -24.62 -16.92
N ASP A 521 21.23 -25.89 -16.62
CA ASP A 521 21.33 -26.96 -17.61
C ASP A 521 19.92 -27.49 -17.96
N THR A 522 19.42 -27.08 -19.12
CA THR A 522 18.11 -27.49 -19.66
C THR A 522 17.93 -29.02 -19.80
N THR A 523 19.02 -29.80 -19.81
CA THR A 523 18.95 -31.27 -19.87
C THR A 523 18.75 -31.91 -18.49
N LYS A 524 18.88 -31.13 -17.41
CA LYS A 524 18.73 -31.55 -16.00
C LYS A 524 17.52 -30.91 -15.33
N ARG A 525 16.47 -30.63 -16.10
CA ARG A 525 15.21 -30.12 -15.58
C ARG A 525 14.67 -31.01 -14.47
N THR A 526 14.43 -30.41 -13.33
CA THR A 526 14.06 -31.12 -12.10
C THR A 526 12.75 -30.56 -11.56
N TRP A 527 11.87 -31.45 -11.09
CA TRP A 527 10.64 -31.04 -10.41
C TRP A 527 10.93 -30.73 -8.95
N VAL A 528 10.25 -29.71 -8.42
CA VAL A 528 10.32 -29.28 -7.04
C VAL A 528 8.90 -29.28 -6.48
N LEU A 529 8.68 -30.00 -5.38
CA LEU A 529 7.47 -29.91 -4.56
C LEU A 529 7.82 -29.12 -3.31
N ALA A 530 7.24 -27.95 -3.12
CA ALA A 530 7.34 -27.14 -1.91
C ALA A 530 6.03 -27.22 -1.12
N VAL A 531 6.10 -27.23 0.20
CA VAL A 531 4.95 -27.40 1.09
C VAL A 531 5.20 -26.65 2.40
N GLY A 532 4.19 -25.92 2.88
CA GLY A 532 4.18 -25.35 4.23
C GLY A 532 4.00 -26.45 5.28
N GLY A 533 4.79 -26.43 6.34
CA GLY A 533 4.66 -27.35 7.48
C GLY A 533 4.74 -26.64 8.83
N THR A 534 3.95 -27.09 9.79
CA THR A 534 3.93 -26.61 11.18
C THR A 534 4.81 -27.49 12.07
N GLY A 535 6.12 -27.46 11.82
CA GLY A 535 7.09 -28.39 12.41
C GLY A 535 7.45 -28.13 13.89
N TYR A 536 7.08 -26.99 14.46
CA TYR A 536 7.58 -26.53 15.77
C TYR A 536 7.28 -27.49 16.93
N ARG A 537 6.15 -28.22 16.87
CA ARG A 537 5.79 -29.24 17.87
C ARG A 537 6.74 -30.46 17.87
N TYR A 538 7.66 -30.53 16.91
CA TYR A 538 8.57 -31.64 16.65
C TYR A 538 10.03 -31.19 16.52
N ASP A 539 10.39 -30.04 17.11
CA ASP A 539 11.73 -29.45 17.05
C ASP A 539 12.20 -29.14 15.61
N LYS A 540 11.26 -28.78 14.73
CA LYS A 540 11.50 -28.29 13.36
C LYS A 540 10.91 -26.88 13.20
N PRO A 541 11.44 -26.02 12.31
CA PRO A 541 10.82 -24.72 12.09
C PRO A 541 9.40 -24.88 11.52
N THR A 542 8.51 -23.94 11.87
CA THR A 542 7.33 -23.67 11.05
C THR A 542 7.82 -22.92 9.82
N GLY A 543 7.49 -23.40 8.62
CA GLY A 543 8.05 -22.81 7.40
C GLY A 543 7.78 -23.62 6.14
N THR A 544 8.56 -23.39 5.10
CA THR A 544 8.39 -24.04 3.79
C THR A 544 9.47 -25.08 3.54
N ALA A 545 9.07 -26.35 3.56
CA ALA A 545 9.91 -27.49 3.18
C ALA A 545 9.79 -27.76 1.66
N TYR A 546 10.81 -28.38 1.07
CA TYR A 546 10.77 -28.80 -0.32
C TYR A 546 11.53 -30.10 -0.60
N TRP A 547 11.14 -30.74 -1.70
CA TRP A 547 11.78 -31.92 -2.26
C TRP A 547 12.09 -31.69 -3.74
N THR A 548 13.22 -32.22 -4.18
CA THR A 548 13.49 -32.37 -5.62
C THR A 548 13.10 -33.77 -6.06
N GLY A 549 12.67 -33.93 -7.30
CA GLY A 549 12.15 -35.20 -7.77
C GLY A 549 11.66 -35.20 -9.20
N ASN A 550 10.76 -36.13 -9.47
CA ASN A 550 10.14 -36.32 -10.76
C ASN A 550 8.61 -36.29 -10.65
N TRP A 551 7.96 -35.63 -11.61
CA TRP A 551 6.52 -35.70 -11.83
C TRP A 551 6.27 -36.50 -13.12
N ASP A 552 5.46 -37.56 -13.03
CA ASP A 552 5.17 -38.48 -14.13
C ASP A 552 3.79 -38.26 -14.77
N THR A 553 3.26 -37.03 -14.67
CA THR A 553 1.90 -36.62 -15.06
C THR A 553 0.78 -37.15 -14.17
N LYS A 554 1.10 -38.01 -13.18
CA LYS A 554 0.12 -38.56 -12.22
C LYS A 554 0.52 -38.36 -10.76
N GLY A 555 1.82 -38.28 -10.48
CA GLY A 555 2.33 -38.16 -9.13
C GLY A 555 3.75 -37.63 -9.07
N PHE A 556 4.10 -37.09 -7.89
CA PHE A 556 5.45 -36.68 -7.58
C PHE A 556 6.19 -37.78 -6.81
N THR A 557 7.41 -38.09 -7.24
CA THR A 557 8.34 -38.97 -6.52
C THR A 557 9.59 -38.19 -6.16
N ALA A 558 9.87 -38.08 -4.86
CA ALA A 558 11.07 -37.41 -4.37
C ALA A 558 12.33 -38.24 -4.66
N THR A 559 13.41 -37.58 -5.07
CA THR A 559 14.73 -38.22 -5.23
C THR A 559 15.32 -38.63 -3.88
N ASP A 560 15.17 -37.77 -2.88
CA ASP A 560 15.44 -38.04 -1.47
C ASP A 560 14.18 -37.68 -0.69
N ILE A 561 13.76 -38.55 0.23
CA ILE A 561 12.55 -38.34 1.02
C ILE A 561 12.75 -37.32 2.15
N THR A 562 14.00 -37.05 2.54
CA THR A 562 14.34 -36.04 3.54
C THR A 562 14.16 -34.65 2.92
N PRO A 563 13.29 -33.79 3.49
CA PRO A 563 13.09 -32.45 2.95
C PRO A 563 14.31 -31.56 3.16
N LYS A 564 14.43 -30.57 2.27
CA LYS A 564 15.22 -29.36 2.49
C LYS A 564 14.27 -28.20 2.85
N TRP A 565 14.83 -27.09 3.33
CA TRP A 565 14.05 -25.91 3.72
C TRP A 565 14.38 -24.74 2.79
N MET A 566 13.35 -24.01 2.36
CA MET A 566 13.54 -22.79 1.55
C MET A 566 14.08 -21.62 2.38
N ASP A 567 13.82 -21.65 3.68
CA ASP A 567 14.25 -20.67 4.68
C ASP A 567 14.37 -21.40 6.02
N GLY A 568 15.43 -21.11 6.79
CA GLY A 568 15.62 -21.69 8.12
C GLY A 568 15.04 -20.85 9.26
N GLY A 569 14.49 -19.68 8.94
CA GLY A 569 13.91 -18.75 9.90
C GLY A 569 12.48 -19.12 10.26
N PRO A 570 11.92 -18.52 11.33
CA PRO A 570 10.60 -18.91 11.82
C PRO A 570 9.44 -18.26 11.05
N ASP A 571 9.71 -17.26 10.21
CA ASP A 571 8.69 -16.41 9.56
C ASP A 571 8.78 -16.50 8.02
N PHE A 572 8.64 -17.70 7.46
CA PHE A 572 8.60 -17.92 6.00
C PHE A 572 7.62 -19.05 5.64
N TYR A 573 6.33 -18.73 5.69
CA TYR A 573 5.23 -19.70 5.56
C TYR A 573 4.31 -19.41 4.38
N ALA A 574 3.48 -20.37 3.98
CA ALA A 574 2.53 -20.23 2.88
C ALA A 574 3.17 -19.69 1.58
N THR A 575 4.36 -20.20 1.26
CA THR A 575 5.14 -19.71 0.10
C THR A 575 4.43 -20.01 -1.21
N VAL A 576 4.36 -19.02 -2.09
CA VAL A 576 3.91 -19.21 -3.47
C VAL A 576 5.00 -18.80 -4.45
N THR A 577 5.16 -19.58 -5.52
CA THR A 577 6.08 -19.28 -6.61
C THR A 577 5.36 -19.02 -7.94
N TRP A 578 5.98 -18.23 -8.80
CA TRP A 578 5.52 -17.97 -10.17
C TRP A 578 6.70 -17.90 -11.14
N ASP A 579 6.38 -18.08 -12.43
CA ASP A 579 7.38 -18.13 -13.49
C ASP A 579 8.10 -16.78 -13.62
N ASN A 580 9.43 -16.81 -13.79
CA ASN A 580 10.14 -15.67 -14.34
C ASN A 580 9.81 -15.60 -15.84
N PRO A 581 9.19 -14.53 -16.37
CA PRO A 581 8.82 -14.46 -17.78
C PRO A 581 10.03 -14.43 -18.72
N ASP A 582 11.19 -13.98 -18.23
CA ASP A 582 12.44 -13.92 -19.02
C ASP A 582 13.19 -15.26 -19.02
N ASP A 583 12.97 -16.11 -18.01
CA ASP A 583 13.63 -17.40 -17.86
C ASP A 583 12.79 -18.39 -17.06
N LYS A 584 11.70 -18.87 -17.69
CA LYS A 584 10.66 -19.70 -17.05
C LYS A 584 11.20 -20.89 -16.24
N TYR A 585 12.28 -21.51 -16.69
CA TYR A 585 12.85 -22.71 -16.07
C TYR A 585 14.20 -22.46 -15.40
N GLY A 586 14.96 -21.43 -15.77
CA GLY A 586 16.21 -21.12 -15.08
C GLY A 586 16.00 -20.41 -13.74
N SER A 587 14.88 -19.69 -13.56
CA SER A 587 14.49 -19.16 -12.25
C SER A 587 12.98 -18.97 -12.07
N ARG A 588 12.59 -18.77 -10.81
CA ARG A 588 11.22 -18.42 -10.41
C ARG A 588 11.26 -17.29 -9.42
N TYR A 589 10.15 -16.56 -9.31
CA TYR A 589 9.95 -15.67 -8.18
C TYR A 589 9.20 -16.40 -7.05
N ALA A 590 9.48 -16.03 -5.81
CA ALA A 590 8.84 -16.58 -4.62
C ALA A 590 8.52 -15.46 -3.63
N ILE A 591 7.41 -15.62 -2.91
CA ILE A 591 6.99 -14.75 -1.80
C ILE A 591 6.28 -15.60 -0.75
N ALA A 592 6.46 -15.29 0.52
CA ALA A 592 5.88 -16.00 1.64
C ALA A 592 5.12 -15.05 2.57
N TRP A 593 4.18 -15.57 3.36
CA TRP A 593 3.71 -14.88 4.55
C TRP A 593 4.84 -14.89 5.60
N MET A 594 5.25 -13.70 6.01
CA MET A 594 6.33 -13.52 6.98
C MET A 594 5.74 -13.45 8.38
N ASN A 595 5.40 -14.62 8.91
CA ASN A 595 4.88 -14.82 10.26
C ASN A 595 4.88 -16.32 10.62
N SER A 596 4.47 -16.64 11.85
CA SER A 596 4.19 -18.02 12.28
C SER A 596 2.88 -18.11 13.05
N TRP A 597 2.08 -19.13 12.74
CA TRP A 597 0.85 -19.44 13.49
C TRP A 597 1.07 -19.68 14.98
N ASP A 598 2.29 -20.00 15.42
CA ASP A 598 2.62 -20.19 16.83
C ASP A 598 2.47 -18.91 17.68
N TYR A 599 2.57 -17.72 17.06
CA TYR A 599 2.47 -16.44 17.77
C TYR A 599 1.72 -15.33 17.01
N ALA A 600 1.38 -15.51 15.73
CA ALA A 600 0.81 -14.47 14.87
C ALA A 600 -0.41 -13.76 15.47
N ALA A 601 -1.26 -14.47 16.21
CA ALA A 601 -2.46 -13.92 16.85
C ALA A 601 -2.18 -12.98 18.04
N THR A 602 -0.93 -12.98 18.54
CA THR A 602 -0.55 -12.32 19.81
C THR A 602 0.55 -11.27 19.65
N LEU A 603 1.11 -11.12 18.45
CA LEU A 603 2.18 -10.17 18.19
C LEU A 603 1.73 -8.72 18.43
N PRO A 604 2.65 -7.85 18.91
CA PRO A 604 2.34 -6.46 19.21
C PRO A 604 2.37 -5.62 17.93
N TYR A 605 1.47 -5.90 16.99
CA TYR A 605 1.41 -5.21 15.71
C TYR A 605 1.31 -3.70 15.87
N TYR A 606 2.09 -2.98 15.07
CA TYR A 606 2.12 -1.52 15.09
C TYR A 606 0.98 -0.96 14.23
N GLY A 607 0.01 -0.30 14.86
CA GLY A 607 -1.14 0.30 14.17
C GLY A 607 -2.28 -0.68 13.93
N ASP A 608 -3.17 -0.35 12.99
CA ASP A 608 -4.37 -1.16 12.68
C ASP A 608 -4.09 -2.19 11.59
N PHE A 609 -2.87 -2.68 11.39
CA PHE A 609 -2.58 -3.76 10.42
C PHE A 609 -1.85 -4.91 11.10
N ALA A 610 -2.04 -6.13 10.60
CA ALA A 610 -1.43 -7.35 11.12
C ALA A 610 -1.01 -8.27 9.96
N GLY A 611 0.20 -8.82 10.05
CA GLY A 611 0.83 -9.63 9.00
C GLY A 611 1.51 -8.81 7.90
N GLN A 612 2.47 -9.46 7.24
CA GLN A 612 3.20 -8.94 6.08
C GLN A 612 3.73 -10.10 5.23
N THR A 613 4.22 -9.82 4.03
CA THR A 613 4.98 -10.80 3.23
C THR A 613 6.48 -10.72 3.53
N SER A 614 7.23 -11.74 3.11
CA SER A 614 8.69 -11.65 2.92
C SER A 614 9.01 -10.69 1.76
N LEU A 615 10.30 -10.39 1.59
CA LEU A 615 10.83 -9.93 0.31
C LEU A 615 10.44 -10.91 -0.81
N ILE A 616 10.25 -10.37 -2.01
CA ILE A 616 10.18 -11.20 -3.22
C ILE A 616 11.59 -11.72 -3.50
N ARG A 617 11.70 -13.01 -3.79
CA ARG A 617 12.98 -13.68 -4.04
C ARG A 617 13.00 -14.25 -5.45
N GLU A 618 14.13 -14.12 -6.13
CA GLU A 618 14.44 -14.97 -7.28
C GLU A 618 15.05 -16.28 -6.76
N VAL A 619 14.43 -17.41 -7.07
CA VAL A 619 14.86 -18.75 -6.65
C VAL A 619 15.39 -19.52 -7.87
N LYS A 620 16.57 -20.12 -7.70
CA LYS A 620 17.24 -20.95 -8.71
C LYS A 620 17.60 -22.31 -8.11
N LEU A 621 17.68 -23.35 -8.94
CA LEU A 621 18.17 -24.66 -8.51
C LEU A 621 19.65 -24.80 -8.88
N LYS A 622 20.52 -24.93 -7.89
CA LYS A 622 21.97 -25.10 -8.09
C LYS A 622 22.51 -26.35 -7.41
N THR A 623 23.58 -26.90 -7.95
CA THR A 623 24.38 -27.92 -7.27
C THR A 623 25.21 -27.26 -6.18
N VAL A 624 24.90 -27.56 -4.91
CA VAL A 624 25.64 -27.09 -3.74
C VAL A 624 26.07 -28.31 -2.93
N ASP A 625 27.37 -28.44 -2.67
CA ASP A 625 27.96 -29.64 -2.04
C ASP A 625 27.47 -30.96 -2.68
N GLY A 626 27.47 -31.00 -4.01
CA GLY A 626 27.04 -32.17 -4.79
C GLY A 626 25.53 -32.44 -4.80
N SER A 627 24.70 -31.59 -4.17
CA SER A 627 23.25 -31.79 -4.05
C SER A 627 22.45 -30.65 -4.70
N PRO A 628 21.36 -30.94 -5.44
CA PRO A 628 20.43 -29.93 -5.95
C PRO A 628 19.77 -29.14 -4.82
N THR A 629 20.02 -27.84 -4.75
CA THR A 629 19.61 -26.95 -3.66
C THR A 629 18.99 -25.68 -4.24
N LEU A 630 17.83 -25.28 -3.72
CA LEU A 630 17.24 -23.99 -4.03
C LEU A 630 18.09 -22.90 -3.39
N VAL A 631 18.60 -21.99 -4.22
CA VAL A 631 19.27 -20.77 -3.78
C VAL A 631 18.34 -19.59 -4.01
N SER A 632 18.24 -18.70 -3.03
CA SER A 632 17.28 -17.59 -3.06
C SER A 632 17.98 -16.25 -3.03
N SER A 633 17.81 -15.44 -4.07
CA SER A 633 18.35 -14.08 -4.14
C SER A 633 17.24 -13.06 -3.91
N PRO A 634 17.40 -12.07 -3.03
CA PRO A 634 16.37 -11.08 -2.75
C PRO A 634 16.19 -10.12 -3.93
N ARG A 635 14.94 -9.77 -4.25
CA ARG A 635 14.61 -8.49 -4.88
C ARG A 635 14.50 -7.47 -3.75
N GLY A 636 15.65 -6.88 -3.41
CA GLY A 636 15.77 -5.96 -2.28
C GLY A 636 15.04 -4.63 -2.47
N CYS A 637 15.22 -3.74 -1.50
CA CYS A 637 14.72 -2.38 -1.55
C CYS A 637 15.47 -1.49 -2.56
N SER A 638 14.85 -0.38 -2.94
CA SER A 638 15.53 0.73 -3.63
C SER A 638 16.49 1.41 -2.66
N GLU A 639 17.79 1.38 -2.95
CA GLU A 639 18.82 1.91 -2.05
C GLU A 639 19.08 3.41 -2.28
N SER A 640 19.09 4.20 -1.21
CA SER A 640 19.44 5.61 -1.29
C SER A 640 20.95 5.79 -1.49
N THR A 641 21.34 6.38 -2.62
CA THR A 641 22.76 6.57 -2.97
C THR A 641 23.56 7.41 -1.95
N GLU A 642 22.91 8.33 -1.22
CA GLU A 642 23.54 9.18 -0.20
C GLU A 642 23.90 8.43 1.10
N SER A 643 23.23 7.29 1.32
CA SER A 643 23.34 6.48 2.53
C SER A 643 24.41 5.40 2.48
N HIS A 644 25.01 5.14 1.31
CA HIS A 644 26.06 4.12 1.18
C HIS A 644 27.28 4.48 2.04
N LYS A 645 27.53 3.67 3.06
CA LYS A 645 28.73 3.73 3.89
C LYS A 645 29.44 2.40 3.82
N ALA A 646 30.76 2.42 3.75
CA ALA A 646 31.56 1.20 3.70
C ALA A 646 32.83 1.31 4.53
N VAL A 647 33.27 0.16 5.03
CA VAL A 647 34.61 -0.05 5.58
C VAL A 647 35.20 -1.30 4.96
N SER A 648 36.51 -1.31 4.76
CA SER A 648 37.26 -2.46 4.27
C SER A 648 38.33 -2.80 5.29
N GLU A 649 38.47 -4.09 5.56
CA GLU A 649 39.46 -4.66 6.47
C GLU A 649 39.49 -4.05 7.88
N SER A 650 38.70 -4.62 8.79
CA SER A 650 38.83 -4.36 10.23
C SER A 650 38.78 -5.66 11.03
N THR A 651 39.09 -5.57 12.33
CA THR A 651 39.01 -6.71 13.25
C THR A 651 37.71 -6.64 14.02
N ILE A 652 36.98 -7.73 14.11
CA ILE A 652 35.81 -7.86 14.95
C ILE A 652 36.23 -8.60 16.22
N THR A 653 35.97 -8.02 17.38
CA THR A 653 36.18 -8.66 18.70
C THR A 653 34.90 -8.60 19.53
N THR A 654 34.97 -8.93 20.82
CA THR A 654 33.87 -8.71 21.76
C THR A 654 33.58 -7.22 22.01
N ASP A 655 34.53 -6.33 21.73
CA ASP A 655 34.33 -4.88 21.79
C ASP A 655 33.77 -4.37 20.44
N PRO A 656 32.52 -3.85 20.39
CA PRO A 656 31.90 -3.37 19.16
C PRO A 656 32.66 -2.22 18.48
N ALA A 657 33.50 -1.48 19.21
CA ALA A 657 34.31 -0.42 18.62
C ALA A 657 35.36 -0.96 17.64
N THR A 658 35.80 -2.21 17.80
CA THR A 658 36.88 -2.79 16.96
C THR A 658 36.46 -2.97 15.50
N ALA A 659 35.19 -3.30 15.25
CA ALA A 659 34.65 -3.42 13.89
C ALA A 659 34.76 -2.09 13.10
N SER A 660 34.93 -0.96 13.80
CA SER A 660 35.18 0.36 13.20
C SER A 660 34.14 0.75 12.16
N LEU A 661 32.86 0.48 12.46
CA LEU A 661 31.76 0.79 11.54
C LEU A 661 31.70 2.30 11.25
N PRO A 662 31.27 2.69 10.04
CA PRO A 662 31.06 4.10 9.70
C PRO A 662 30.12 4.80 10.67
N SER A 663 30.32 6.10 10.92
CA SER A 663 29.36 6.93 11.64
C SER A 663 28.14 7.25 10.78
N ASN A 664 27.01 7.58 11.42
CA ASN A 664 25.75 7.98 10.77
C ASN A 664 25.22 6.92 9.78
N LEU A 665 25.17 5.66 10.24
CA LEU A 665 24.47 4.59 9.53
C LEU A 665 22.97 4.94 9.41
N ALA A 666 22.34 4.43 8.34
CA ALA A 666 20.91 4.56 8.13
C ALA A 666 20.13 3.98 9.32
N GLU A 667 19.10 4.71 9.74
CA GLU A 667 18.14 4.30 10.77
C GLU A 667 16.83 3.88 10.08
N GLY A 668 16.01 3.05 10.73
CA GLY A 668 14.78 2.55 10.12
C GLY A 668 15.06 1.36 9.21
N ALA A 669 14.79 1.50 7.92
CA ALA A 669 14.91 0.45 6.90
C ALA A 669 16.26 0.53 6.14
N TYR A 670 17.01 -0.57 6.08
CA TYR A 670 18.34 -0.62 5.46
C TYR A 670 18.77 -2.03 5.05
N VAL A 671 19.77 -2.10 4.19
CA VAL A 671 20.48 -3.34 3.83
C VAL A 671 21.93 -3.27 4.26
N ILE A 672 22.45 -4.36 4.81
CA ILE A 672 23.88 -4.57 5.11
C ILE A 672 24.43 -5.62 4.15
N ARG A 673 25.54 -5.31 3.48
CA ARG A 673 26.32 -6.28 2.70
C ARG A 673 27.72 -6.38 3.24
N THR A 674 28.13 -7.60 3.60
CA THR A 674 29.37 -7.80 4.33
C THR A 674 30.03 -9.12 3.98
N THR A 675 31.36 -9.15 4.08
CA THR A 675 32.17 -10.36 3.94
C THR A 675 32.97 -10.53 5.22
N ILE A 676 32.81 -11.69 5.86
CA ILE A 676 33.49 -12.02 7.12
C ILE A 676 34.38 -13.22 6.88
N SER A 677 35.58 -13.21 7.44
CA SER A 677 36.51 -14.34 7.35
C SER A 677 37.07 -14.70 8.72
N LYS A 678 37.17 -16.00 8.98
CA LYS A 678 37.99 -16.57 10.04
C LYS A 678 39.37 -16.90 9.46
N ARG A 679 40.31 -15.96 9.56
CA ARG A 679 41.67 -16.09 9.01
C ARG A 679 42.59 -16.84 9.98
N ASP A 680 43.80 -17.20 9.53
CA ASP A 680 44.82 -17.77 10.40
C ASP A 680 45.15 -16.80 11.55
N GLY A 681 44.94 -17.24 12.79
CA GLY A 681 45.11 -16.43 14.00
C GLY A 681 43.80 -15.92 14.62
N ASP A 682 42.68 -15.99 13.88
CA ASP A 682 41.35 -15.70 14.43
C ASP A 682 40.85 -16.86 15.32
N ASP A 683 40.45 -16.55 16.56
CA ASP A 683 39.95 -17.50 17.55
C ASP A 683 38.46 -17.31 17.90
N GLY A 684 37.78 -16.39 17.21
CA GLY A 684 36.33 -16.25 17.22
C GLY A 684 35.60 -17.44 16.59
N SER A 685 34.37 -17.68 17.04
CA SER A 685 33.52 -18.78 16.53
C SER A 685 32.30 -18.26 15.79
N GLU A 686 31.80 -17.08 16.15
CA GLU A 686 30.58 -16.51 15.57
C GLU A 686 30.74 -15.01 15.35
N VAL A 687 30.23 -14.53 14.22
CA VAL A 687 29.97 -13.10 14.02
C VAL A 687 28.52 -12.81 14.39
N ARG A 688 28.30 -11.74 15.15
CA ARG A 688 26.99 -11.32 15.68
C ARG A 688 26.71 -9.87 15.26
N PHE A 689 25.66 -9.68 14.49
CA PHE A 689 25.08 -8.38 14.17
C PHE A 689 23.94 -8.12 15.16
N ARG A 690 24.19 -7.25 16.14
CA ARG A 690 23.16 -6.74 17.05
C ARG A 690 22.51 -5.53 16.39
N ILE A 691 21.42 -5.77 15.69
CA ILE A 691 20.65 -4.76 14.97
C ILE A 691 19.53 -4.23 15.87
N LYS A 692 19.05 -3.01 15.56
CA LYS A 692 18.00 -2.33 16.32
C LYS A 692 18.32 -2.33 17.82
N THR A 693 19.53 -1.92 18.17
CA THR A 693 19.97 -1.93 19.56
C THR A 693 19.90 -0.54 20.22
N ASP A 694 19.49 -0.51 21.49
CA ASP A 694 19.59 0.65 22.39
C ASP A 694 20.62 0.42 23.51
N GLY A 695 21.40 -0.67 23.43
CA GLY A 695 22.34 -1.12 24.45
C GLY A 695 21.75 -2.07 25.50
N SER A 696 20.42 -2.13 25.65
CA SER A 696 19.73 -3.09 26.53
C SER A 696 18.97 -4.14 25.73
N PHE A 697 18.27 -3.72 24.68
CA PHE A 697 17.55 -4.57 23.74
C PHE A 697 18.32 -4.64 22.41
N SER A 698 18.17 -5.77 21.72
CA SER A 698 18.67 -5.96 20.36
C SER A 698 18.10 -7.22 19.74
N THR A 699 17.93 -7.24 18.42
CA THR A 699 17.91 -8.51 17.68
C THR A 699 19.34 -8.89 17.32
N THR A 700 19.72 -10.15 17.53
CA THR A 700 21.02 -10.66 17.04
C THR A 700 20.81 -11.60 15.87
N ILE A 701 21.42 -11.28 14.73
CA ILE A 701 21.54 -12.18 13.58
C ILE A 701 23.01 -12.42 13.26
N GLY A 702 23.40 -13.61 12.84
CA GLY A 702 24.82 -13.92 12.72
C GLY A 702 25.15 -15.23 12.02
N TYR A 703 26.44 -15.53 11.97
CA TYR A 703 26.96 -16.76 11.37
C TYR A 703 27.95 -17.44 12.33
N ASN A 704 27.74 -18.74 12.54
CA ASN A 704 28.60 -19.60 13.35
C ASN A 704 29.51 -20.43 12.41
N PHE A 705 30.82 -20.17 12.48
CA PHE A 705 31.84 -20.83 11.67
C PHE A 705 32.17 -22.26 12.13
N VAL A 706 31.80 -22.64 13.36
CA VAL A 706 32.04 -24.00 13.89
C VAL A 706 31.01 -24.96 13.33
N ASN A 707 29.73 -24.56 13.33
CA ASN A 707 28.63 -25.38 12.85
C ASN A 707 28.29 -25.12 11.38
N SER A 708 28.89 -24.08 10.77
CA SER A 708 28.56 -23.61 9.42
C SER A 708 27.08 -23.29 9.26
N GLU A 709 26.56 -22.42 10.13
CA GLU A 709 25.14 -22.06 10.12
C GLU A 709 24.92 -20.58 10.41
N ALA A 710 23.93 -20.02 9.72
CA ALA A 710 23.33 -18.75 10.11
C ALA A 710 22.42 -18.95 11.34
N PHE A 711 22.25 -17.91 12.16
CA PHE A 711 21.33 -17.96 13.29
C PHE A 711 20.62 -16.62 13.54
N LEU A 712 19.43 -16.69 14.17
CA LEU A 712 18.63 -15.55 14.62
C LEU A 712 18.26 -15.72 16.10
N VAL A 713 18.45 -14.65 16.89
CA VAL A 713 18.10 -14.57 18.31
C VAL A 713 17.28 -13.31 18.56
N ARG A 714 16.10 -13.49 19.16
CA ARG A 714 15.09 -12.44 19.42
C ARG A 714 14.60 -12.37 20.87
N ASP A 715 15.24 -13.10 21.77
CA ASP A 715 14.81 -13.23 23.18
C ASP A 715 14.77 -11.90 23.96
N THR A 716 15.43 -10.87 23.43
CA THR A 716 15.56 -9.52 23.99
C THR A 716 15.43 -8.44 22.90
N ASP A 717 14.60 -8.68 21.88
CA ASP A 717 14.45 -7.75 20.75
C ASP A 717 13.65 -6.49 21.09
N GLY A 718 12.69 -6.57 22.02
CA GLY A 718 11.96 -5.42 22.52
C GLY A 718 11.04 -5.73 23.71
N SER A 719 10.59 -4.68 24.39
CA SER A 719 9.77 -4.82 25.61
C SER A 719 8.34 -5.31 25.34
N ALA A 720 7.83 -5.14 24.13
CA ALA A 720 6.47 -5.55 23.77
C ALA A 720 6.35 -7.07 23.60
N THR A 721 7.37 -7.72 23.03
CA THR A 721 7.46 -9.17 22.88
C THR A 721 7.72 -9.88 24.20
N ASP A 722 8.41 -9.23 25.16
CA ASP A 722 8.57 -9.74 26.53
C ASP A 722 7.26 -9.94 27.29
N SER A 723 6.18 -9.28 26.86
CA SER A 723 4.84 -9.40 27.47
C SER A 723 3.98 -10.50 26.84
N LEU A 724 4.50 -11.27 25.88
CA LEU A 724 3.79 -12.41 25.28
C LEU A 724 3.52 -13.50 26.32
N ALA A 725 2.44 -14.26 26.13
CA ALA A 725 2.16 -15.43 26.94
C ALA A 725 3.24 -16.51 26.76
N GLU A 726 3.47 -17.35 27.77
CA GLU A 726 4.58 -18.32 27.85
C GLU A 726 4.73 -19.19 26.58
N GLY A 727 3.63 -19.71 26.04
CA GLY A 727 3.64 -20.55 24.83
C GLY A 727 4.14 -19.80 23.58
N PRO A 728 3.41 -18.75 23.13
CA PRO A 728 3.85 -17.89 22.03
C PRO A 728 5.25 -17.29 22.23
N LYS A 729 5.60 -16.85 23.45
CA LYS A 729 6.92 -16.31 23.77
C LYS A 729 8.01 -17.35 23.55
N LYS A 730 7.82 -18.58 24.03
CA LYS A 730 8.79 -19.68 23.82
C LYS A 730 9.02 -19.95 22.33
N ALA A 731 7.97 -19.94 21.50
CA ALA A 731 8.09 -20.13 20.06
C ALA A 731 8.79 -18.94 19.37
N TYR A 732 8.46 -17.72 19.79
CA TYR A 732 9.06 -16.49 19.27
C TYR A 732 10.57 -16.38 19.58
N ASP A 733 10.96 -16.73 20.80
CA ASP A 733 12.34 -16.68 21.30
C ASP A 733 13.23 -17.82 20.84
N ALA A 734 12.64 -18.88 20.26
CA ALA A 734 13.40 -20.04 19.83
C ALA A 734 14.47 -19.62 18.81
N ILE A 735 15.73 -19.92 19.12
CA ILE A 735 16.85 -19.67 18.22
C ILE A 735 16.64 -20.54 16.97
N GLN A 736 16.57 -19.88 15.81
CA GLN A 736 16.46 -20.56 14.52
C GLN A 736 17.80 -20.53 13.80
N THR A 737 18.13 -21.61 13.10
CA THR A 737 19.37 -21.73 12.35
C THR A 737 19.13 -22.21 10.92
N ALA A 738 20.00 -21.77 10.02
CA ALA A 738 20.04 -22.25 8.64
C ALA A 738 21.45 -22.76 8.32
N GLY A 739 21.58 -24.07 8.13
CA GLY A 739 22.84 -24.70 7.77
C GLY A 739 23.32 -24.23 6.39
N ASN A 740 24.58 -23.84 6.30
CA ASN A 740 25.27 -23.47 5.06
C ASN A 740 26.20 -24.63 4.65
N PRO A 741 25.80 -25.48 3.69
CA PRO A 741 26.58 -26.64 3.28
C PRO A 741 27.93 -26.30 2.64
N LEU A 742 28.19 -25.04 2.26
CA LEU A 742 29.51 -24.64 1.75
C LEU A 742 30.59 -24.67 2.85
N GLY A 743 30.23 -24.37 4.10
CA GLY A 743 31.10 -24.50 5.27
C GLY A 743 32.47 -23.81 5.17
N THR A 744 32.56 -22.70 4.44
CA THR A 744 33.82 -21.98 4.19
C THR A 744 34.23 -21.11 5.38
N ASN A 745 35.54 -20.88 5.53
CA ASN A 745 36.09 -19.94 6.51
C ASN A 745 35.88 -18.46 6.12
N THR A 746 35.24 -18.21 4.99
CA THR A 746 34.85 -16.87 4.53
C THR A 746 33.40 -16.95 4.07
N VAL A 747 32.56 -16.04 4.54
CA VAL A 747 31.14 -15.98 4.19
C VAL A 747 30.77 -14.58 3.75
N THR A 748 29.86 -14.51 2.79
CA THR A 748 29.20 -13.28 2.35
C THR A 748 27.79 -13.24 2.90
N LEU A 749 27.40 -12.10 3.48
CA LEU A 749 26.09 -11.91 4.10
C LEU A 749 25.44 -10.68 3.49
N GLU A 750 24.17 -10.82 3.11
CA GLU A 750 23.27 -9.73 2.74
C GLU A 750 22.09 -9.74 3.70
N ILE A 751 21.95 -8.68 4.52
CA ILE A 751 21.00 -8.60 5.63
C ILE A 751 20.08 -7.41 5.38
N TYR A 752 18.82 -7.69 5.06
CA TYR A 752 17.76 -6.70 4.94
C TYR A 752 17.10 -6.51 6.30
N VAL A 753 17.04 -5.27 6.77
CA VAL A 753 16.42 -4.91 8.04
C VAL A 753 15.37 -3.83 7.78
N ASP A 754 14.13 -4.12 8.13
CA ASP A 754 13.02 -3.17 8.05
C ASP A 754 12.60 -2.74 9.47
N TRP A 755 11.48 -2.05 9.62
CA TRP A 755 10.98 -1.59 10.91
C TRP A 755 10.71 -2.71 11.91
N ASN A 756 10.15 -3.82 11.45
CA ASN A 756 9.73 -4.95 12.27
C ASN A 756 10.17 -6.32 11.69
N SER A 757 11.20 -6.34 10.86
CA SER A 757 11.66 -7.58 10.21
C SER A 757 13.16 -7.58 9.89
N VAL A 758 13.71 -8.78 9.78
CA VAL A 758 15.05 -9.05 9.27
C VAL A 758 15.04 -10.28 8.35
N GLU A 759 15.73 -10.18 7.22
CA GLU A 759 15.99 -11.30 6.30
C GLU A 759 17.48 -11.33 5.95
N MET A 760 18.15 -12.48 6.12
CA MET A 760 19.57 -12.66 5.83
C MET A 760 19.81 -13.76 4.80
N PHE A 761 20.61 -13.43 3.79
CA PHE A 761 21.02 -14.31 2.71
C PHE A 761 22.53 -14.55 2.82
N VAL A 762 22.92 -15.82 2.92
CA VAL A 762 24.31 -16.25 3.06
C VAL A 762 24.81 -16.83 1.75
N ASP A 763 26.01 -16.42 1.32
CA ASP A 763 26.72 -16.94 0.15
C ASP A 763 25.87 -16.95 -1.13
N GLY A 764 25.24 -15.81 -1.40
CA GLY A 764 24.37 -15.64 -2.56
C GLY A 764 23.05 -16.40 -2.46
N GLY A 765 22.59 -16.66 -1.22
CA GLY A 765 21.28 -17.27 -0.95
C GLY A 765 21.29 -18.78 -0.79
N VAL A 766 22.46 -19.38 -0.54
CA VAL A 766 22.60 -20.82 -0.27
C VAL A 766 21.93 -21.20 1.06
N ALA A 767 22.05 -20.33 2.06
CA ALA A 767 21.28 -20.40 3.30
C ALA A 767 20.57 -19.07 3.55
N VAL A 768 19.35 -19.13 4.06
CA VAL A 768 18.50 -17.95 4.28
C VAL A 768 17.77 -18.05 5.61
N LEU A 769 17.62 -16.91 6.30
CA LEU A 769 16.83 -16.77 7.53
C LEU A 769 15.91 -15.54 7.44
N SER A 770 14.63 -15.70 7.75
CA SER A 770 13.64 -14.62 7.86
C SER A 770 12.99 -14.59 9.22
N GLY A 771 12.90 -13.42 9.85
CA GLY A 771 12.23 -13.26 11.14
C GLY A 771 11.60 -11.89 11.34
N LEU A 772 10.38 -11.86 11.85
CA LEU A 772 9.78 -10.66 12.43
C LEU A 772 10.56 -10.25 13.69
N ILE A 773 10.64 -8.95 13.94
CA ILE A 773 11.25 -8.36 15.13
C ILE A 773 10.37 -7.21 15.64
N TYR A 774 10.35 -6.94 16.93
CA TYR A 774 9.55 -5.86 17.51
C TYR A 774 10.39 -4.95 18.39
N PRO A 775 11.34 -4.20 17.80
CA PRO A 775 12.26 -3.36 18.55
C PRO A 775 11.54 -2.23 19.29
N ASN A 776 12.15 -1.79 20.39
CA ASN A 776 11.72 -0.54 21.03
C ASN A 776 11.96 0.65 20.08
N GLU A 777 11.14 1.68 20.17
CA GLU A 777 11.20 2.87 19.29
C GLU A 777 12.58 3.57 19.29
N ALA A 778 13.30 3.51 20.42
CA ALA A 778 14.64 4.11 20.56
C ALA A 778 15.77 3.21 20.01
N ALA A 779 15.48 1.97 19.65
CA ALA A 779 16.49 0.98 19.29
C ALA A 779 16.89 1.11 17.82
N ARG A 780 17.86 2.01 17.57
CA ARG A 780 18.31 2.40 16.22
C ARG A 780 19.73 1.95 15.88
N GLY A 781 20.50 1.50 16.87
CA GLY A 781 21.91 1.18 16.71
C GLY A 781 22.16 -0.15 16.00
N ILE A 782 23.41 -0.31 15.54
CA ILE A 782 23.96 -1.54 14.99
C ILE A 782 25.32 -1.77 15.65
N GLN A 783 25.57 -3.00 16.09
CA GLN A 783 26.89 -3.44 16.55
C GLN A 783 27.28 -4.73 15.82
N VAL A 784 28.55 -4.84 15.45
CA VAL A 784 29.14 -6.07 14.91
C VAL A 784 30.19 -6.55 15.89
N VAL A 785 29.99 -7.74 16.45
CA VAL A 785 30.87 -8.33 17.47
C VAL A 785 31.17 -9.79 17.17
N SER A 786 32.25 -10.29 17.73
CA SER A 786 32.54 -11.71 17.81
C SER A 786 31.98 -12.26 19.12
N ASP A 787 31.55 -13.52 19.15
CA ASP A 787 31.15 -14.18 20.41
C ASP A 787 32.28 -14.17 21.46
N LYS A 788 33.50 -14.41 20.97
CA LYS A 788 34.76 -14.37 21.71
C LYS A 788 35.89 -14.07 20.73
N GLY A 789 37.10 -13.83 21.24
CA GLY A 789 38.28 -13.77 20.39
C GLY A 789 38.18 -12.71 19.28
N SER A 790 38.85 -12.96 18.16
CA SER A 790 38.77 -12.13 16.94
C SER A 790 38.25 -12.87 15.71
N LEU A 791 37.62 -12.09 14.82
CA LEU A 791 37.31 -12.43 13.43
C LEU A 791 37.75 -11.28 12.53
N THR A 792 37.89 -11.54 11.23
CA THR A 792 38.22 -10.51 10.25
C THR A 792 36.97 -10.02 9.50
N LEU A 793 36.68 -8.72 9.59
CA LEU A 793 35.74 -8.03 8.70
C LEU A 793 36.45 -7.69 7.40
N VAL A 794 36.22 -8.44 6.34
CA VAL A 794 36.85 -8.19 5.04
C VAL A 794 36.25 -6.95 4.39
N SER A 795 34.93 -6.84 4.40
CA SER A 795 34.20 -5.69 3.89
C SER A 795 32.88 -5.53 4.62
N PHE A 796 32.45 -4.30 4.87
CA PHE A 796 31.09 -3.98 5.29
C PHE A 796 30.60 -2.81 4.45
N SER A 797 29.34 -2.88 4.06
CA SER A 797 28.61 -1.76 3.49
C SER A 797 27.18 -1.76 4.00
N GLN A 798 26.60 -0.57 4.12
CA GLN A 798 25.20 -0.39 4.43
C GLN A 798 24.62 0.71 3.55
N ALA A 799 23.36 0.53 3.13
CA ALA A 799 22.53 1.56 2.53
C ALA A 799 21.14 1.57 3.19
N GLY A 800 20.57 2.76 3.38
CA GLY A 800 19.17 2.96 3.70
C GLY A 800 18.28 2.66 2.49
N CYS A 801 17.09 2.16 2.77
CA CYS A 801 16.07 1.87 1.78
C CYS A 801 15.12 3.08 1.61
N GLU A 802 14.78 3.42 0.37
CA GLU A 802 13.75 4.41 0.05
C GLU A 802 12.35 3.81 0.28
N GLU A 803 11.42 4.63 0.78
CA GLU A 803 10.01 4.27 1.06
C GLU A 803 9.10 4.34 -0.17
#